data_AF-A0AAQ3QSS5-F1
#
_entry.id   AF-A0AAQ3QSS5-F1
#
_cell.length_a   1.000
_cell.length_b   1.000
_cell.length_c   1.000
_cell.angle_alpha   90.00
_cell.angle_beta   90.00
_cell.angle_gamma   90.00
#
_symmetry.space_group_name_H-M   'P 1'
#
loop_
_entity.id
_entity.type
_entity.pdbx_description
1 polymer ?
#
loop_
_entity_poly.entity_id
_entity_poly.type
_entity_poly.pdbx_seq_one_letter_code
_entity_poly.pdbx_strand_id
1 'polypeptide(L)'
;MNRKRLLSLLTLLTLTLSPVWADLTVELVNDTGLADSDVYVLLRANNNANNSVTGLTVADGTDTVSSVALSTLTKASGTIVSPYSGDTLPIYQYTVASLDSGVMNFSFGTAIQSTPTTPAPSPATTTFRFDQMEYTFIPGQDSVANLTTIDSFGIPIQLELFDSTPVTGDPIDARYMYTSTPTLIDLFQTEGLSDAIYALVSGDLNSPWQTGQEFIRILGPQQVVQQSSDQSPAPYSDFSAYLHWLVNANSGNNATFSVIGTADGFDYNYSATLTGDGNGNYNIALTGTTTDLNGDPVSNLGSITYTPSGGGAPVTVDVPANAALNVLLPEDDLNFNIYGVPLNSTSYSVAGLPSAAIDQNSNTTYSAIVRDVISAINFGYLGSVDGDDTQDWFSMVVPKPPFGAARATNDGYYNPWAALIYNNSDAYGFAFSDRSLPSPAVSLEDNYTMRLTILPDTRMDAPAVTVSDIMENSGSSPVTYSATLSWDSISNATGYVVQQIVPELLTGIPVAAADGTVSYTLDDLEQGIPYAFQVSALGEIGNNDVRSAYRTVTINPPDQQPADTSGTYTYQVTFNASDPADEIDYVMIDDIKLTLQSNQWLTSNGTPARPTSDAGETDFVVQVFNSDGIVYAGQASFSLTADVGDSSKYTISGTSFPMYDNEQSVIVTNPNQSPFAAGVPAVIAVTYVPVGTKLSSPVVVLNATEAGPAEFLGGDFFDSPFLGTFFENDDGSDDFLYAFDFGWVFITQGNTEGGIWFWQHNLQSWYWGSPSTERFIFSHMDNAWLYVFSVEGGAFVYNVSTDMWTFVDGAPRR
;
A
#
# COMPACT_ATOMS: atom_id res chain seq x y z
N MET A 1 23.50 -47.25 31.45
CA MET A 1 22.46 -47.30 32.50
C MET A 1 21.79 -45.94 32.54
N ASN A 2 20.46 -45.88 32.61
CA ASN A 2 19.74 -44.82 31.89
C ASN A 2 19.21 -43.69 32.80
N ARG A 3 19.21 -42.48 32.24
CA ARG A 3 18.44 -41.31 32.70
C ARG A 3 16.93 -41.65 32.72
N LYS A 4 16.42 -42.23 33.81
CA LYS A 4 14.99 -42.57 34.00
C LYS A 4 14.48 -42.35 35.44
N ARG A 5 14.89 -41.26 36.10
CA ARG A 5 14.44 -40.89 37.47
C ARG A 5 14.18 -39.41 37.76
N LEU A 6 14.12 -38.55 36.73
CA LEU A 6 13.74 -37.13 36.89
C LEU A 6 12.48 -36.71 36.11
N LEU A 7 11.82 -37.66 35.43
CA LEU A 7 10.69 -37.40 34.53
C LEU A 7 9.34 -37.85 35.11
N SER A 8 9.17 -37.72 36.43
CA SER A 8 8.00 -38.23 37.16
C SER A 8 7.61 -37.38 38.38
N LEU A 9 7.89 -36.08 38.34
CA LEU A 9 7.50 -35.12 39.39
C LEU A 9 7.00 -33.77 38.84
N LEU A 10 6.82 -33.65 37.52
CA LEU A 10 6.33 -32.45 36.83
C LEU A 10 5.12 -32.84 35.97
N THR A 11 4.02 -33.19 36.63
CA THR A 11 2.82 -33.73 35.97
C THR A 11 1.53 -33.29 36.67
N LEU A 12 1.51 -32.04 37.17
CA LEU A 12 0.29 -31.41 37.68
C LEU A 12 0.31 -29.86 37.70
N LEU A 13 0.86 -29.21 36.67
CA LEU A 13 0.47 -27.83 36.34
C LEU A 13 0.85 -27.44 34.89
N THR A 14 0.15 -27.99 33.90
CA THR A 14 0.02 -27.32 32.60
C THR A 14 -1.08 -26.28 32.72
N LEU A 15 -0.74 -25.06 33.15
CA LEU A 15 -1.56 -23.91 32.78
C LEU A 15 -1.41 -23.77 31.25
N THR A 16 -2.47 -24.06 30.52
CA THR A 16 -2.62 -23.53 29.16
C THR A 16 -2.92 -22.04 29.31
N LEU A 17 -1.87 -21.24 29.42
CA LEU A 17 -1.93 -19.82 29.09
C LEU A 17 -2.13 -19.74 27.58
N SER A 18 -3.40 -19.87 27.14
CA SER A 18 -3.82 -19.17 25.93
C SER A 18 -3.55 -17.68 26.19
N PRO A 19 -3.01 -16.93 25.22
CA PRO A 19 -2.95 -15.47 25.34
C PRO A 19 -4.36 -14.94 25.61
N VAL A 20 -4.47 -14.05 26.59
CA VAL A 20 -5.70 -13.30 26.84
C VAL A 20 -5.61 -12.06 25.98
N TRP A 21 -5.94 -12.23 24.71
CA TRP A 21 -6.18 -11.11 23.80
C TRP A 21 -7.25 -10.18 24.38
N ALA A 22 -7.15 -8.89 24.11
CA ALA A 22 -8.06 -7.89 24.66
C ALA A 22 -9.06 -7.44 23.61
N ASP A 23 -10.36 -7.40 23.98
CA ASP A 23 -11.44 -6.90 23.13
C ASP A 23 -11.08 -5.56 22.46
N LEU A 24 -11.34 -5.47 21.16
CA LEU A 24 -11.45 -4.19 20.46
C LEU A 24 -12.54 -3.34 21.14
N THR A 25 -12.20 -2.11 21.54
CA THR A 25 -13.19 -1.15 22.01
C THR A 25 -13.72 -0.35 20.82
N VAL A 26 -15.04 -0.27 20.67
CA VAL A 26 -15.67 0.58 19.64
C VAL A 26 -16.35 1.76 20.32
N GLU A 27 -15.83 2.96 20.03
CA GLU A 27 -16.41 4.24 20.44
C GLU A 27 -17.30 4.81 19.31
N LEU A 28 -18.45 5.38 19.69
CA LEU A 28 -19.40 6.01 18.78
C LEU A 28 -19.68 7.45 19.24
N VAL A 29 -19.53 8.40 18.32
CA VAL A 29 -19.75 9.83 18.56
C VAL A 29 -20.75 10.38 17.54
N ASN A 30 -21.74 11.13 18.02
CA ASN A 30 -22.73 11.82 17.18
C ASN A 30 -22.43 13.32 17.14
N ASP A 31 -21.92 13.80 16.00
CA ASP A 31 -21.65 15.21 15.72
C ASP A 31 -22.61 15.79 14.66
N THR A 32 -23.68 15.07 14.33
CA THR A 32 -24.61 15.40 13.23
C THR A 32 -25.47 16.64 13.48
N GLY A 33 -25.48 17.15 14.72
CA GLY A 33 -26.45 18.13 15.22
C GLY A 33 -27.85 17.55 15.51
N LEU A 34 -28.11 16.27 15.21
CA LEU A 34 -29.32 15.56 15.62
C LEU A 34 -29.21 15.09 17.07
N ALA A 35 -30.35 14.84 17.72
CA ALA A 35 -30.36 14.26 19.05
C ALA A 35 -29.93 12.79 19.04
N ASP A 36 -29.25 12.33 20.10
CA ASP A 36 -28.85 10.93 20.29
C ASP A 36 -30.05 9.94 20.34
N SER A 37 -31.29 10.43 20.41
CA SER A 37 -32.53 9.62 20.27
C SER A 37 -32.91 9.34 18.82
N ASP A 38 -32.38 10.12 17.89
CA ASP A 38 -32.81 10.20 16.50
C ASP A 38 -31.73 9.63 15.55
N VAL A 39 -30.54 9.34 16.07
CA VAL A 39 -29.47 8.59 15.39
C VAL A 39 -29.49 7.14 15.87
N TYR A 40 -29.61 6.20 14.93
CA TYR A 40 -29.78 4.77 15.18
C TYR A 40 -28.63 3.95 14.61
N VAL A 41 -28.19 2.94 15.35
CA VAL A 41 -27.09 2.03 14.96
C VAL A 41 -27.50 0.56 14.98
N LEU A 42 -26.96 -0.22 14.05
CA LEU A 42 -27.15 -1.66 13.96
C LEU A 42 -25.86 -2.33 13.50
N LEU A 43 -25.35 -3.27 14.30
CA LEU A 43 -24.26 -4.14 13.89
C LEU A 43 -24.83 -5.41 13.26
N ARG A 44 -24.51 -5.66 11.99
CA ARG A 44 -24.75 -6.93 11.29
C ARG A 44 -23.48 -7.75 11.23
N ALA A 45 -23.62 -9.07 11.07
CA ALA A 45 -22.50 -9.97 10.77
C ALA A 45 -22.99 -11.22 10.05
N ASN A 46 -22.06 -12.05 9.56
CA ASN A 46 -22.39 -13.43 9.18
C ASN A 46 -22.74 -14.27 10.42
N ASN A 47 -23.54 -15.32 10.25
CA ASN A 47 -23.83 -16.28 11.33
C ASN A 47 -22.62 -17.16 11.61
N ASN A 48 -21.74 -16.66 12.48
CA ASN A 48 -20.57 -17.36 12.99
C ASN A 48 -20.68 -17.54 14.51
N ALA A 49 -20.54 -18.77 14.99
CA ALA A 49 -20.62 -19.11 16.42
C ALA A 49 -19.49 -18.51 17.29
N ASN A 50 -18.47 -17.93 16.67
CA ASN A 50 -17.39 -17.22 17.35
C ASN A 50 -17.70 -15.73 17.62
N ASN A 51 -18.72 -15.16 16.98
CA ASN A 51 -19.08 -13.74 17.15
C ASN A 51 -19.44 -13.44 18.61
N SER A 52 -18.69 -12.52 19.22
CA SER A 52 -18.74 -12.20 20.64
C SER A 52 -18.62 -10.69 20.84
N VAL A 53 -19.76 -10.02 21.01
CA VAL A 53 -19.89 -8.57 21.17
C VAL A 53 -20.63 -8.27 22.49
N THR A 54 -20.12 -7.32 23.26
CA THR A 54 -20.69 -6.90 24.55
C THR A 54 -21.13 -5.43 24.50
N GLY A 55 -22.43 -5.19 24.71
CA GLY A 55 -23.02 -3.84 24.80
C GLY A 55 -23.88 -3.45 23.59
N LEU A 56 -23.71 -4.12 22.45
CA LEU A 56 -24.56 -3.99 21.26
C LEU A 56 -25.01 -5.39 20.81
N THR A 57 -26.23 -5.50 20.26
CA THR A 57 -26.75 -6.78 19.74
C THR A 57 -26.39 -6.93 18.26
N VAL A 58 -25.80 -8.06 17.90
CA VAL A 58 -25.46 -8.41 16.51
C VAL A 58 -26.69 -8.98 15.80
N ALA A 59 -26.95 -8.53 14.58
CA ALA A 59 -27.91 -9.11 13.66
C ALA A 59 -27.20 -10.09 12.72
N ASP A 60 -27.30 -11.40 13.04
CA ASP A 60 -26.66 -12.51 12.31
C ASP A 60 -27.56 -13.16 11.25
N GLY A 61 -28.76 -12.60 11.03
CA GLY A 61 -29.78 -13.14 10.12
C GLY A 61 -30.58 -14.33 10.65
N THR A 62 -30.41 -14.76 11.91
CA THR A 62 -31.23 -15.86 12.50
C THR A 62 -32.57 -15.39 13.05
N ASP A 63 -32.57 -14.23 13.72
CA ASP A 63 -33.73 -13.61 14.38
C ASP A 63 -34.01 -12.22 13.79
N THR A 64 -35.12 -11.59 14.22
CA THR A 64 -35.41 -10.18 13.88
C THR A 64 -34.74 -9.25 14.89
N VAL A 65 -33.86 -8.37 14.41
CA VAL A 65 -33.12 -7.40 15.23
C VAL A 65 -33.34 -5.98 14.71
N SER A 66 -33.79 -5.10 15.60
CA SER A 66 -33.95 -3.67 15.32
C SER A 66 -32.65 -2.90 15.62
N SER A 67 -32.36 -1.85 14.86
CA SER A 67 -31.36 -0.86 15.27
C SER A 67 -31.77 -0.16 16.58
N VAL A 68 -30.79 0.25 17.37
CA VAL A 68 -31.00 0.96 18.64
C VAL A 68 -30.60 2.42 18.52
N ALA A 69 -31.34 3.32 19.17
CA ALA A 69 -30.95 4.73 19.22
C ALA A 69 -29.67 4.88 20.06
N LEU A 70 -28.73 5.71 19.61
CA LEU A 70 -27.39 5.86 20.20
C LEU A 70 -27.46 6.17 21.70
N SER A 71 -28.40 7.03 22.11
CA SER A 71 -28.74 7.37 23.50
C SER A 71 -29.07 6.22 24.45
N THR A 72 -29.31 5.01 23.91
CA THR A 72 -29.58 3.81 24.70
C THR A 72 -28.34 2.97 25.02
N LEU A 73 -27.20 3.25 24.38
CA LEU A 73 -25.94 2.55 24.63
C LEU A 73 -25.23 3.04 25.90
N THR A 74 -24.26 2.25 26.36
CA THR A 74 -23.38 2.62 27.47
C THR A 74 -22.54 3.83 27.07
N LYS A 75 -22.49 4.86 27.93
CA LYS A 75 -21.57 5.98 27.77
C LYS A 75 -20.22 5.68 28.43
N ALA A 76 -19.14 6.10 27.77
CA ALA A 76 -17.83 6.18 28.39
C ALA A 76 -17.82 7.24 29.52
N SER A 77 -16.76 7.27 30.33
CA SER A 77 -16.58 8.32 31.33
C SER A 77 -16.11 9.66 30.77
N GLY A 78 -15.74 9.71 29.48
CA GLY A 78 -15.21 10.88 28.79
C GLY A 78 -16.21 11.58 27.85
N THR A 79 -15.76 12.70 27.30
CA THR A 79 -16.42 13.49 26.26
C THR A 79 -15.37 14.02 25.31
N ILE A 80 -15.66 14.04 24.01
CA ILE A 80 -14.81 14.69 23.00
C ILE A 80 -15.31 16.11 22.74
N VAL A 81 -14.43 17.04 22.36
CA VAL A 81 -14.82 18.30 21.73
C VAL A 81 -14.65 18.12 20.23
N SER A 82 -15.73 18.20 19.45
CA SER A 82 -15.62 17.99 18.00
C SER A 82 -14.77 19.09 17.35
N PRO A 83 -13.82 18.74 16.47
CA PRO A 83 -13.12 19.74 15.65
C PRO A 83 -14.04 20.41 14.62
N TYR A 84 -15.18 19.81 14.26
CA TYR A 84 -16.04 20.28 13.16
C TYR A 84 -17.16 21.22 13.61
N SER A 85 -17.78 20.94 14.76
CA SER A 85 -18.86 21.74 15.35
C SER A 85 -18.39 22.59 16.53
N GLY A 86 -17.31 22.18 17.21
CA GLY A 86 -16.88 22.72 18.49
C GLY A 86 -17.72 22.26 19.69
N ASP A 87 -18.74 21.42 19.49
CA ASP A 87 -19.59 20.94 20.57
C ASP A 87 -18.90 19.88 21.43
N THR A 88 -19.26 19.83 22.72
CA THR A 88 -18.77 18.81 23.67
C THR A 88 -19.71 17.61 23.66
N LEU A 89 -19.28 16.52 23.02
CA LEU A 89 -20.09 15.37 22.69
C LEU A 89 -19.88 14.20 23.66
N PRO A 90 -20.94 13.44 24.00
CA PRO A 90 -20.80 12.19 24.72
C PRO A 90 -20.21 11.09 23.84
N ILE A 91 -19.32 10.29 24.42
CA ILE A 91 -18.82 9.07 23.80
C ILE A 91 -19.70 7.90 24.26
N TYR A 92 -20.21 7.11 23.31
CA TYR A 92 -20.90 5.84 23.55
C TYR A 92 -19.98 4.69 23.19
N GLN A 93 -20.12 3.51 23.83
CA GLN A 93 -19.21 2.39 23.55
C GLN A 93 -19.83 0.99 23.68
N TYR A 94 -19.23 0.05 22.97
CA TYR A 94 -19.37 -1.41 23.14
C TYR A 94 -17.99 -2.08 22.93
N THR A 95 -17.86 -3.35 23.29
CA THR A 95 -16.61 -4.13 23.07
C THR A 95 -16.84 -5.32 22.15
N VAL A 96 -15.80 -5.70 21.41
CA VAL A 96 -15.80 -6.80 20.45
C VAL A 96 -14.65 -7.74 20.78
N ALA A 97 -14.97 -8.92 21.31
CA ALA A 97 -13.98 -9.97 21.54
C ALA A 97 -13.73 -10.81 20.28
N SER A 98 -14.71 -10.91 19.38
CA SER A 98 -14.52 -11.31 17.97
C SER A 98 -15.76 -10.98 17.14
N LEU A 99 -15.57 -10.66 15.87
CA LEU A 99 -16.62 -10.42 14.87
C LEU A 99 -16.11 -10.79 13.48
N ASP A 100 -16.75 -11.77 12.84
CA ASP A 100 -16.51 -12.15 11.45
C ASP A 100 -17.50 -11.43 10.50
N SER A 101 -16.96 -10.75 9.49
CA SER A 101 -17.73 -10.11 8.41
C SER A 101 -18.74 -9.09 8.92
N GLY A 102 -18.31 -8.19 9.80
CA GLY A 102 -19.15 -7.19 10.44
C GLY A 102 -19.50 -6.00 9.54
N VAL A 103 -20.73 -5.51 9.65
CA VAL A 103 -21.17 -4.27 9.00
C VAL A 103 -21.95 -3.41 10.00
N MET A 104 -21.44 -2.21 10.30
CA MET A 104 -22.09 -1.26 11.19
C MET A 104 -22.90 -0.26 10.37
N ASN A 105 -24.22 -0.34 10.46
CA ASN A 105 -25.14 0.60 9.82
C ASN A 105 -25.52 1.75 10.75
N PHE A 106 -25.63 2.95 10.15
CA PHE A 106 -26.12 4.18 10.76
C PHE A 106 -27.41 4.62 10.07
N SER A 107 -28.34 5.24 10.79
CA SER A 107 -29.61 5.72 10.22
C SER A 107 -30.22 6.88 11.01
N PHE A 108 -30.92 7.79 10.34
CA PHE A 108 -31.53 8.98 10.94
C PHE A 108 -33.06 8.89 10.98
N GLY A 109 -33.64 9.23 12.13
CA GLY A 109 -35.09 9.30 12.40
C GLY A 109 -35.86 7.97 12.37
N THR A 110 -35.31 6.94 11.75
CA THR A 110 -35.97 5.65 11.48
C THR A 110 -35.07 4.49 11.89
N ALA A 111 -35.63 3.55 12.66
CA ALA A 111 -34.91 2.34 13.04
C ALA A 111 -34.92 1.28 11.91
N ILE A 112 -33.74 0.80 11.52
CA ILE A 112 -33.55 -0.35 10.62
C ILE A 112 -34.13 -1.60 11.29
N GLN A 113 -34.75 -2.47 10.49
CA GLN A 113 -35.22 -3.79 10.91
C GLN A 113 -34.50 -4.87 10.09
N SER A 114 -33.51 -5.53 10.69
CA SER A 114 -32.89 -6.71 10.09
C SER A 114 -33.76 -7.93 10.38
N THR A 115 -33.98 -8.77 9.36
CA THR A 115 -34.78 -9.99 9.44
C THR A 115 -34.14 -11.10 8.61
N PRO A 116 -34.45 -12.39 8.88
CA PRO A 116 -33.93 -13.52 8.10
C PRO A 116 -34.28 -13.51 6.59
N THR A 117 -35.24 -12.69 6.18
CA THR A 117 -35.64 -12.50 4.76
C THR A 117 -35.25 -11.14 4.18
N THR A 118 -34.74 -10.23 5.01
CA THR A 118 -34.34 -8.87 4.64
C THR A 118 -33.29 -8.43 5.67
N PRO A 119 -32.03 -8.90 5.55
CA PRO A 119 -31.03 -8.74 6.59
C PRO A 119 -30.41 -7.33 6.63
N ALA A 120 -30.49 -6.58 5.53
CA ALA A 120 -29.90 -5.24 5.36
C ALA A 120 -30.91 -4.26 4.73
N PRO A 121 -30.77 -2.94 4.97
CA PRO A 121 -31.44 -1.92 4.17
C PRO A 121 -30.91 -1.92 2.73
N SER A 122 -31.76 -1.61 1.76
CA SER A 122 -31.38 -1.53 0.34
C SER A 122 -31.04 -0.09 -0.06
N PRO A 123 -29.83 0.18 -0.61
CA PRO A 123 -29.46 1.50 -1.13
C PRO A 123 -30.43 2.02 -2.19
N ALA A 124 -30.87 1.15 -3.11
CA ALA A 124 -31.80 1.53 -4.17
C ALA A 124 -33.23 1.88 -3.69
N THR A 125 -33.76 1.19 -2.65
CA THR A 125 -35.21 1.22 -2.35
C THR A 125 -35.60 1.78 -0.98
N THR A 126 -34.64 2.03 -0.08
CA THR A 126 -34.94 2.45 1.30
C THR A 126 -35.29 3.93 1.40
N THR A 127 -36.49 4.24 1.89
CA THR A 127 -37.06 5.61 1.98
C THR A 127 -36.66 6.40 3.23
N PHE A 128 -35.54 6.05 3.87
CA PHE A 128 -34.93 6.79 4.97
C PHE A 128 -33.43 6.90 4.78
N ARG A 129 -32.82 7.90 5.43
CA ARG A 129 -31.38 8.16 5.34
C ARG A 129 -30.59 7.19 6.22
N PHE A 130 -29.64 6.49 5.60
CA PHE A 130 -28.79 5.49 6.24
C PHE A 130 -27.43 5.43 5.53
N ASP A 131 -26.42 4.87 6.21
CA ASP A 131 -25.13 4.51 5.62
C ASP A 131 -24.46 3.33 6.36
N GLN A 132 -23.23 2.94 5.98
CA GLN A 132 -22.49 1.85 6.61
C GLN A 132 -20.96 1.96 6.58
N MET A 133 -20.31 1.20 7.47
CA MET A 133 -18.89 0.86 7.41
C MET A 133 -18.70 -0.62 7.77
N GLU A 134 -17.61 -1.22 7.32
CA GLU A 134 -17.37 -2.67 7.38
C GLU A 134 -16.15 -2.97 8.24
N TYR A 135 -16.20 -4.02 9.07
CA TYR A 135 -15.04 -4.46 9.84
C TYR A 135 -15.08 -5.93 10.28
N THR A 136 -13.92 -6.56 10.35
CA THR A 136 -13.69 -7.90 10.89
C THR A 136 -12.64 -7.82 11.98
N PHE A 137 -12.91 -8.43 13.14
CA PHE A 137 -11.98 -8.51 14.26
C PHE A 137 -11.89 -9.95 14.77
N ILE A 138 -10.75 -10.59 14.57
CA ILE A 138 -10.49 -11.98 14.99
C ILE A 138 -9.14 -11.99 15.71
N PRO A 139 -9.11 -12.09 17.05
CA PRO A 139 -7.88 -11.97 17.82
C PRO A 139 -6.74 -12.89 17.38
N GLY A 140 -5.55 -12.32 17.19
CA GLY A 140 -4.39 -13.01 16.64
C GLY A 140 -4.53 -13.43 15.16
N GLN A 141 -5.37 -12.75 14.38
CA GLN A 141 -5.48 -12.84 12.92
C GLN A 141 -5.68 -11.46 12.30
N ASP A 142 -5.34 -11.35 11.01
CA ASP A 142 -5.47 -10.13 10.22
C ASP A 142 -6.90 -9.60 10.29
N SER A 143 -7.03 -8.44 10.91
CA SER A 143 -8.30 -7.80 11.25
C SER A 143 -8.31 -6.41 10.64
N VAL A 144 -9.47 -5.97 10.18
CA VAL A 144 -9.58 -4.84 9.25
C VAL A 144 -10.86 -4.05 9.48
N ALA A 145 -10.83 -2.73 9.26
CA ALA A 145 -12.02 -1.90 9.12
C ALA A 145 -11.90 -0.96 7.92
N ASN A 146 -13.02 -0.57 7.31
CA ASN A 146 -13.04 0.35 6.19
C ASN A 146 -14.31 1.20 6.14
N LEU A 147 -14.18 2.44 5.68
CA LEU A 147 -15.32 3.21 5.17
C LEU A 147 -15.66 2.72 3.76
N THR A 148 -16.95 2.65 3.43
CA THR A 148 -17.40 2.16 2.12
C THR A 148 -18.52 3.02 1.56
N THR A 149 -18.43 3.34 0.28
CA THR A 149 -19.48 4.05 -0.47
C THR A 149 -19.85 3.36 -1.78
N ILE A 150 -19.30 2.16 -2.05
CA ILE A 150 -19.48 1.37 -3.28
C ILE A 150 -20.95 1.32 -3.74
N ASP A 151 -21.85 1.08 -2.79
CA ASP A 151 -23.29 1.04 -2.97
C ASP A 151 -23.95 2.43 -3.01
N SER A 152 -23.54 3.33 -2.12
CA SER A 152 -24.06 4.70 -2.00
C SER A 152 -23.25 5.52 -0.99
N PHE A 153 -23.29 6.84 -1.12
CA PHE A 153 -22.98 7.77 -0.03
C PHE A 153 -24.29 8.32 0.57
N GLY A 154 -24.50 8.14 1.88
CA GLY A 154 -25.69 8.57 2.60
C GLY A 154 -25.40 9.48 3.79
N ILE A 155 -24.45 9.14 4.66
CA ILE A 155 -24.13 9.84 5.92
C ILE A 155 -22.61 9.94 6.04
N PRO A 156 -22.02 11.15 6.17
CA PRO A 156 -20.58 11.27 6.34
C PRO A 156 -20.15 10.70 7.70
N ILE A 157 -19.18 9.78 7.68
CA ILE A 157 -18.62 9.11 8.86
C ILE A 157 -17.09 9.27 8.81
N GLN A 158 -16.46 9.44 9.96
CA GLN A 158 -15.01 9.36 10.14
C GLN A 158 -14.67 8.16 11.00
N LEU A 159 -13.61 7.45 10.62
CA LEU A 159 -13.03 6.34 11.37
C LEU A 159 -11.66 6.76 11.90
N GLU A 160 -11.41 6.52 13.18
CA GLU A 160 -10.12 6.75 13.84
C GLU A 160 -9.72 5.49 14.62
N LEU A 161 -8.44 5.14 14.59
CA LEU A 161 -7.85 4.10 15.45
C LEU A 161 -6.92 4.72 16.49
N PHE A 162 -6.90 4.13 17.68
CA PHE A 162 -6.02 4.48 18.78
C PHE A 162 -5.42 3.22 19.41
N ASP A 163 -4.14 3.29 19.76
CA ASP A 163 -3.35 2.25 20.43
C ASP A 163 -3.83 1.91 21.86
N SER A 164 -4.65 2.78 22.44
CA SER A 164 -4.87 2.87 23.88
C SER A 164 -6.34 3.02 24.27
N THR A 165 -6.72 2.33 25.34
CA THR A 165 -8.05 2.39 25.94
C THR A 165 -7.95 2.68 27.45
N PRO A 166 -8.42 3.84 27.96
CA PRO A 166 -9.03 4.94 27.23
C PRO A 166 -8.01 5.71 26.36
N VAL A 167 -8.49 6.33 25.29
CA VAL A 167 -7.67 7.12 24.37
C VAL A 167 -6.93 8.25 25.08
N THR A 168 -5.62 8.31 24.90
CA THR A 168 -4.74 9.34 25.51
C THR A 168 -3.92 10.19 24.53
N GLY A 169 -4.03 9.95 23.22
CA GLY A 169 -3.27 10.66 22.18
C GLY A 169 -4.08 10.93 20.90
N ASP A 170 -3.36 11.37 19.86
CA ASP A 170 -3.84 11.49 18.49
C ASP A 170 -4.05 10.10 17.85
N PRO A 171 -4.84 9.96 16.75
CA PRO A 171 -5.07 8.66 16.12
C PRO A 171 -3.82 8.09 15.44
N ILE A 172 -3.65 6.78 15.53
CA ILE A 172 -2.55 6.02 14.90
C ILE A 172 -2.85 5.62 13.44
N ASP A 173 -4.12 5.61 13.06
CA ASP A 173 -4.58 5.56 11.67
C ASP A 173 -6.01 6.13 11.58
N ALA A 174 -6.43 6.65 10.43
CA ALA A 174 -7.77 7.24 10.26
C ALA A 174 -8.24 7.32 8.81
N ARG A 175 -9.56 7.24 8.60
CA ARG A 175 -10.21 7.42 7.29
C ARG A 175 -11.29 8.49 7.39
N TYR A 176 -11.23 9.48 6.50
CA TYR A 176 -12.01 10.71 6.57
C TYR A 176 -12.94 10.88 5.36
N MET A 177 -14.03 11.61 5.59
CA MET A 177 -14.75 12.31 4.52
C MET A 177 -14.22 13.75 4.46
N TYR A 178 -13.45 14.09 3.42
CA TYR A 178 -12.83 15.41 3.30
C TYR A 178 -13.84 16.53 3.00
N THR A 179 -14.92 16.23 2.27
CA THR A 179 -15.95 17.23 1.93
C THR A 179 -17.25 17.05 2.70
N SER A 180 -17.88 18.19 2.94
CA SER A 180 -19.25 18.35 3.41
C SER A 180 -20.23 17.78 2.39
N THR A 181 -21.39 17.32 2.88
CA THR A 181 -22.45 16.75 2.04
C THR A 181 -22.94 17.73 0.96
N PRO A 182 -23.12 19.04 1.22
CA PRO A 182 -23.42 20.02 0.18
C PRO A 182 -22.32 20.15 -0.89
N THR A 183 -21.03 20.17 -0.51
CA THR A 183 -19.92 20.26 -1.46
C THR A 183 -19.82 19.00 -2.32
N LEU A 184 -20.01 17.81 -1.74
CA LEU A 184 -20.05 16.56 -2.53
C LEU A 184 -21.23 16.55 -3.51
N ILE A 185 -22.41 17.02 -3.10
CA ILE A 185 -23.57 17.18 -4.00
C ILE A 185 -23.25 18.15 -5.16
N ASP A 186 -22.61 19.29 -4.89
CA ASP A 186 -22.26 20.30 -5.92
C ASP A 186 -21.22 19.78 -6.92
N LEU A 187 -20.23 19.00 -6.45
CA LEU A 187 -19.28 18.28 -7.32
C LEU A 187 -20.00 17.27 -8.23
N PHE A 188 -20.89 16.45 -7.68
CA PHE A 188 -21.70 15.51 -8.45
C PHE A 188 -22.63 16.21 -9.46
N GLN A 189 -23.18 17.38 -9.12
CA GLN A 189 -23.99 18.18 -10.05
C GLN A 189 -23.13 18.81 -11.15
N THR A 190 -21.91 19.25 -10.84
CA THR A 190 -20.94 19.84 -11.77
C THR A 190 -20.45 18.84 -12.82
N GLU A 191 -20.13 17.61 -12.41
CA GLU A 191 -19.78 16.50 -13.33
C GLU A 191 -21.00 15.91 -14.07
N GLY A 192 -22.19 16.51 -13.94
CA GLY A 192 -23.41 16.10 -14.64
C GLY A 192 -24.11 14.86 -14.05
N LEU A 193 -23.60 14.31 -12.95
CA LEU A 193 -24.08 13.08 -12.29
C LEU A 193 -25.32 13.31 -11.40
N SER A 194 -26.12 14.34 -11.71
CA SER A 194 -27.26 14.79 -10.89
C SER A 194 -28.32 13.72 -10.66
N ASP A 195 -28.56 12.85 -11.65
CA ASP A 195 -29.60 11.81 -11.60
C ASP A 195 -29.23 10.62 -10.68
N ALA A 196 -28.02 10.60 -10.11
CA ALA A 196 -27.65 9.68 -9.03
C ALA A 196 -27.97 10.22 -7.63
N ILE A 197 -28.37 11.49 -7.49
CA ILE A 197 -28.59 12.16 -6.21
C ILE A 197 -30.08 12.07 -5.83
N TYR A 198 -30.39 11.33 -4.75
CA TYR A 198 -31.76 11.03 -4.34
C TYR A 198 -32.26 11.88 -3.16
N ALA A 199 -33.51 12.30 -3.31
CA ALA A 199 -34.30 13.01 -2.32
C ALA A 199 -35.47 12.16 -1.80
N LEU A 200 -35.97 12.48 -0.60
CA LEU A 200 -37.30 12.07 -0.16
C LEU A 200 -38.32 13.17 -0.50
N VAL A 201 -39.35 12.81 -1.26
CA VAL A 201 -40.45 13.74 -1.58
C VAL A 201 -41.78 13.03 -1.34
N SER A 202 -42.55 13.53 -0.38
CA SER A 202 -43.84 12.96 0.06
C SER A 202 -43.79 11.51 0.58
N GLY A 203 -42.59 10.97 0.84
CA GLY A 203 -42.36 9.59 1.27
C GLY A 203 -41.78 8.67 0.19
N ASP A 204 -41.72 9.13 -1.06
CA ASP A 204 -41.13 8.41 -2.19
C ASP A 204 -39.70 8.88 -2.49
N LEU A 205 -38.82 7.98 -2.92
CA LEU A 205 -37.50 8.33 -3.45
C LEU A 205 -37.63 9.02 -4.80
N ASN A 206 -37.01 10.18 -4.97
CA ASN A 206 -37.07 11.00 -6.17
C ASN A 206 -35.65 11.44 -6.58
N SER A 207 -35.37 11.47 -7.88
CA SER A 207 -34.11 11.93 -8.46
C SER A 207 -34.41 12.73 -9.75
N PRO A 208 -33.61 13.77 -10.11
CA PRO A 208 -32.51 14.34 -9.35
C PRO A 208 -33.00 15.17 -8.13
N TRP A 209 -32.22 15.13 -7.04
CA TRP A 209 -32.43 15.98 -5.86
C TRP A 209 -32.37 17.47 -6.23
N GLN A 210 -33.20 18.27 -5.56
CA GLN A 210 -33.27 19.72 -5.77
C GLN A 210 -33.13 20.48 -4.44
N THR A 211 -32.54 21.68 -4.50
CA THR A 211 -32.30 22.53 -3.33
C THR A 211 -33.55 22.74 -2.49
N GLY A 212 -33.49 22.34 -1.22
CA GLY A 212 -34.61 22.42 -0.27
C GLY A 212 -35.49 21.16 -0.20
N GLN A 213 -35.18 20.11 -0.95
CA GLN A 213 -35.67 18.75 -0.69
C GLN A 213 -34.81 18.05 0.37
N GLU A 214 -35.38 17.06 1.06
CA GLU A 214 -34.66 16.19 2.00
C GLU A 214 -33.70 15.28 1.24
N PHE A 215 -32.39 15.48 1.40
CA PHE A 215 -31.37 14.59 0.83
C PHE A 215 -31.36 13.24 1.54
N ILE A 216 -31.23 12.14 0.78
CA ILE A 216 -31.22 10.78 1.31
C ILE A 216 -29.90 10.05 1.02
N ARG A 217 -29.42 10.09 -0.23
CA ARG A 217 -28.14 9.48 -0.66
C ARG A 217 -27.73 9.93 -2.06
N ILE A 218 -26.48 9.72 -2.43
CA ILE A 218 -26.03 9.55 -3.82
C ILE A 218 -25.85 8.04 -4.05
N LEU A 219 -26.44 7.49 -5.10
CA LEU A 219 -26.49 6.04 -5.36
C LEU A 219 -25.34 5.59 -6.28
N GLY A 220 -24.51 4.66 -5.82
CA GLY A 220 -23.33 4.20 -6.55
C GLY A 220 -23.65 3.49 -7.88
N PRO A 221 -22.69 3.42 -8.81
CA PRO A 221 -22.94 3.02 -10.20
C PRO A 221 -23.42 1.58 -10.33
N GLN A 222 -22.93 0.64 -9.52
CA GLN A 222 -23.44 -0.73 -9.51
C GLN A 222 -24.93 -0.78 -9.13
N GLN A 223 -25.35 -0.02 -8.11
CA GLN A 223 -26.73 0.04 -7.67
C GLN A 223 -27.63 0.71 -8.71
N VAL A 224 -27.13 1.72 -9.44
CA VAL A 224 -27.82 2.31 -10.60
C VAL A 224 -28.05 1.27 -11.71
N VAL A 225 -27.01 0.52 -12.11
CA VAL A 225 -27.12 -0.56 -13.11
C VAL A 225 -28.08 -1.66 -12.66
N GLN A 226 -28.10 -2.02 -11.37
CA GLN A 226 -29.06 -3.00 -10.84
C GLN A 226 -30.53 -2.55 -10.89
N GLN A 227 -30.81 -1.24 -10.99
CA GLN A 227 -32.19 -0.72 -11.09
C GLN A 227 -32.63 -0.44 -12.54
N SER A 228 -31.71 -0.33 -13.50
CA SER A 228 -32.05 -0.01 -14.89
C SER A 228 -32.49 -1.26 -15.66
N SER A 229 -33.64 -1.17 -16.33
CA SER A 229 -34.24 -2.31 -17.07
C SER A 229 -33.49 -2.71 -18.35
N ASP A 230 -32.45 -1.95 -18.69
CA ASP A 230 -31.58 -2.06 -19.86
C ASP A 230 -30.09 -2.05 -19.46
N GLN A 231 -29.77 -2.26 -18.18
CA GLN A 231 -28.42 -2.23 -17.58
C GLN A 231 -27.62 -0.95 -17.87
N SER A 232 -28.30 0.16 -18.19
CA SER A 232 -27.67 1.46 -18.34
C SER A 232 -27.03 1.94 -17.03
N PRO A 233 -25.77 2.42 -17.03
CA PRO A 233 -25.13 3.03 -15.86
C PRO A 233 -25.51 4.51 -15.67
N ALA A 234 -26.37 5.08 -16.52
CA ALA A 234 -26.65 6.52 -16.52
C ALA A 234 -27.15 7.03 -15.15
N PRO A 235 -26.57 8.11 -14.59
CA PRO A 235 -25.78 9.14 -15.30
C PRO A 235 -24.28 8.84 -15.45
N TYR A 236 -23.76 7.74 -14.93
CA TYR A 236 -22.34 7.39 -15.02
C TYR A 236 -21.92 6.94 -16.43
N SER A 237 -20.62 6.98 -16.71
CA SER A 237 -20.02 6.58 -17.99
C SER A 237 -20.38 5.15 -18.39
N ASP A 238 -20.66 4.94 -19.67
CA ASP A 238 -20.70 3.60 -20.27
C ASP A 238 -19.28 3.20 -20.73
N PHE A 239 -18.77 2.11 -20.16
CA PHE A 239 -17.45 1.57 -20.48
C PHE A 239 -17.32 1.01 -21.90
N SER A 240 -18.43 0.79 -22.63
CA SER A 240 -18.40 0.29 -24.02
C SER A 240 -17.51 1.14 -24.93
N ALA A 241 -17.51 2.47 -24.76
CA ALA A 241 -16.70 3.40 -25.54
C ALA A 241 -15.19 3.28 -25.25
N TYR A 242 -14.81 3.10 -23.98
CA TYR A 242 -13.42 2.91 -23.56
C TYR A 242 -12.87 1.57 -24.07
N LEU A 243 -13.62 0.47 -23.93
CA LEU A 243 -13.21 -0.83 -24.47
C LEU A 243 -13.17 -0.83 -26.00
N HIS A 244 -14.10 -0.14 -26.67
CA HIS A 244 -14.04 0.07 -28.13
C HIS A 244 -12.79 0.84 -28.54
N TRP A 245 -12.41 1.88 -27.79
CA TRP A 245 -11.19 2.64 -28.02
C TRP A 245 -9.95 1.74 -27.86
N LEU A 246 -9.82 1.00 -26.75
CA LEU A 246 -8.68 0.10 -26.52
C LEU A 246 -8.50 -0.95 -27.64
N VAL A 247 -9.59 -1.53 -28.16
CA VAL A 247 -9.54 -2.52 -29.25
C VAL A 247 -9.15 -1.91 -30.61
N ASN A 248 -9.38 -0.60 -30.83
CA ASN A 248 -9.22 0.02 -32.15
C ASN A 248 -8.09 1.07 -32.24
N ALA A 249 -7.64 1.64 -31.13
CA ALA A 249 -6.68 2.76 -31.11
C ALA A 249 -5.27 2.37 -31.55
N ASN A 250 -4.82 1.14 -31.25
CA ASN A 250 -3.45 0.66 -31.48
C ASN A 250 -3.18 0.28 -32.95
N SER A 251 -3.51 1.16 -33.90
CA SER A 251 -3.27 1.01 -35.33
C SER A 251 -3.84 -0.27 -35.97
N GLY A 252 -4.90 -0.85 -35.37
CA GLY A 252 -5.51 -2.11 -35.79
C GLY A 252 -4.98 -3.37 -35.08
N ASN A 253 -4.14 -3.20 -34.05
CA ASN A 253 -3.83 -4.24 -33.08
C ASN A 253 -4.75 -4.11 -31.85
N ASN A 254 -4.98 -5.23 -31.16
CA ASN A 254 -5.61 -5.28 -29.85
C ASN A 254 -4.76 -4.57 -28.78
N ALA A 255 -5.39 -4.14 -27.68
CA ALA A 255 -4.66 -3.76 -26.48
C ALA A 255 -4.09 -5.00 -25.75
N THR A 256 -2.84 -4.89 -25.33
CA THR A 256 -2.09 -5.89 -24.56
C THR A 256 -1.51 -5.23 -23.32
N PHE A 257 -1.33 -6.00 -22.24
CA PHE A 257 -0.70 -5.55 -21.01
C PHE A 257 -0.23 -6.76 -20.18
N SER A 258 0.67 -6.54 -19.23
CA SER A 258 1.11 -7.51 -18.23
C SER A 258 0.24 -7.43 -16.99
N VAL A 259 -0.04 -8.58 -16.39
CA VAL A 259 -0.70 -8.73 -15.08
C VAL A 259 0.22 -9.51 -14.17
N ILE A 260 0.94 -8.77 -13.33
CA ILE A 260 1.99 -9.24 -12.42
C ILE A 260 1.61 -8.85 -10.99
N GLY A 261 1.84 -9.77 -10.04
CA GLY A 261 1.58 -9.58 -8.62
C GLY A 261 1.64 -10.89 -7.82
N THR A 262 1.18 -10.83 -6.58
CA THR A 262 1.22 -11.94 -5.61
C THR A 262 -0.14 -12.11 -4.94
N ALA A 263 -0.61 -13.35 -4.75
CA ALA A 263 -1.83 -13.67 -4.01
C ALA A 263 -1.86 -15.13 -3.51
N ASP A 264 -2.43 -15.36 -2.32
CA ASP A 264 -2.56 -16.68 -1.67
C ASP A 264 -1.24 -17.45 -1.49
N GLY A 265 -0.11 -16.74 -1.37
CA GLY A 265 1.23 -17.33 -1.28
C GLY A 265 1.82 -17.78 -2.63
N PHE A 266 1.26 -17.33 -3.75
CA PHE A 266 1.77 -17.58 -5.11
C PHE A 266 2.00 -16.27 -5.86
N ASP A 267 3.10 -16.19 -6.60
CA ASP A 267 3.33 -15.12 -7.57
C ASP A 267 2.67 -15.47 -8.91
N TYR A 268 2.18 -14.45 -9.61
CA TYR A 268 1.59 -14.56 -10.93
C TYR A 268 2.22 -13.58 -11.92
N ASN A 269 2.43 -14.04 -13.16
CA ASN A 269 2.84 -13.20 -14.29
C ASN A 269 2.10 -13.68 -15.54
N TYR A 270 1.14 -12.86 -16.00
CA TYR A 270 0.26 -13.17 -17.13
C TYR A 270 0.30 -12.08 -18.18
N SER A 271 0.44 -12.46 -19.45
CA SER A 271 0.21 -11.54 -20.57
C SER A 271 -1.26 -11.57 -20.96
N ALA A 272 -1.87 -10.39 -20.98
CA ALA A 272 -3.28 -10.15 -21.28
C ALA A 272 -3.48 -9.59 -22.70
N THR A 273 -4.60 -9.92 -23.33
CA THR A 273 -5.02 -9.34 -24.62
C THR A 273 -6.52 -9.08 -24.62
N LEU A 274 -6.91 -7.80 -24.71
CA LEU A 274 -8.30 -7.38 -24.85
C LEU A 274 -8.76 -7.55 -26.30
N THR A 275 -9.90 -8.21 -26.48
CA THR A 275 -10.54 -8.44 -27.78
C THR A 275 -12.00 -8.00 -27.73
N GLY A 276 -12.57 -7.65 -28.89
CA GLY A 276 -14.00 -7.37 -29.05
C GLY A 276 -14.58 -8.08 -30.28
N ASP A 277 -15.82 -8.54 -30.21
CA ASP A 277 -16.46 -9.33 -31.29
C ASP A 277 -17.10 -8.47 -32.39
N GLY A 278 -17.23 -7.16 -32.15
CA GLY A 278 -17.91 -6.19 -33.03
C GLY A 278 -19.39 -5.98 -32.75
N ASN A 279 -19.96 -6.70 -31.76
CA ASN A 279 -21.36 -6.64 -31.31
C ASN A 279 -21.41 -6.33 -29.80
N GLY A 280 -20.58 -5.39 -29.32
CA GLY A 280 -20.55 -4.97 -27.92
C GLY A 280 -19.94 -5.94 -26.91
N ASN A 281 -19.59 -7.18 -27.30
CA ASN A 281 -18.98 -8.15 -26.39
C ASN A 281 -17.45 -8.04 -26.39
N TYR A 282 -16.86 -8.01 -25.21
CA TYR A 282 -15.41 -7.95 -25.01
C TYR A 282 -14.91 -9.13 -24.17
N ASN A 283 -13.68 -9.53 -24.42
CA ASN A 283 -13.00 -10.62 -23.71
C ASN A 283 -11.52 -10.29 -23.56
N ILE A 284 -11.03 -10.29 -22.32
CA ILE A 284 -9.58 -10.21 -22.04
C ILE A 284 -9.09 -11.64 -21.83
N ALA A 285 -8.33 -12.16 -22.79
CA ALA A 285 -7.69 -13.47 -22.66
C ALA A 285 -6.33 -13.30 -21.97
N LEU A 286 -6.03 -14.14 -20.98
CA LEU A 286 -4.78 -14.13 -20.23
C LEU A 286 -4.09 -15.50 -20.27
N THR A 287 -2.79 -15.48 -20.53
CA THR A 287 -1.92 -16.66 -20.47
C THR A 287 -0.61 -16.30 -19.79
N GLY A 288 -0.14 -17.15 -18.88
CA GLY A 288 0.97 -16.80 -17.99
C GLY A 288 1.43 -17.96 -17.13
N THR A 289 2.24 -17.61 -16.13
CA THR A 289 2.80 -18.54 -15.15
C THR A 289 2.44 -18.17 -13.73
N THR A 290 2.48 -19.18 -12.87
CA THR A 290 2.35 -19.07 -11.41
C THR A 290 3.46 -19.86 -10.74
N THR A 291 4.12 -19.26 -9.75
CA THR A 291 5.21 -19.85 -8.96
C THR A 291 4.91 -19.74 -7.47
N ASP A 292 5.69 -20.41 -6.62
CA ASP A 292 5.78 -20.01 -5.22
C ASP A 292 6.64 -18.73 -5.06
N LEU A 293 6.70 -18.20 -3.84
CA LEU A 293 7.41 -16.96 -3.48
C LEU A 293 8.96 -17.03 -3.61
N ASN A 294 9.52 -18.18 -4.02
CA ASN A 294 10.94 -18.31 -4.39
C ASN A 294 11.13 -18.26 -5.92
N GLY A 295 10.06 -18.12 -6.69
CA GLY A 295 10.05 -18.28 -8.15
C GLY A 295 10.03 -19.74 -8.61
N ASP A 296 9.82 -20.72 -7.72
CA ASP A 296 9.87 -22.14 -8.08
C ASP A 296 8.55 -22.61 -8.76
N PRO A 297 8.59 -23.43 -9.84
CA PRO A 297 7.38 -23.82 -10.58
C PRO A 297 6.43 -24.74 -9.79
N VAL A 298 5.21 -24.25 -9.49
CA VAL A 298 4.19 -25.01 -8.78
C VAL A 298 3.29 -25.86 -9.71
N SER A 299 2.75 -26.96 -9.18
CA SER A 299 1.92 -27.90 -9.95
C SER A 299 0.41 -27.67 -9.82
N ASN A 300 0.00 -27.00 -8.74
CA ASN A 300 -1.38 -26.59 -8.43
C ASN A 300 -1.31 -25.43 -7.42
N LEU A 301 -2.39 -24.65 -7.33
CA LEU A 301 -2.54 -23.52 -6.41
C LEU A 301 -3.44 -23.92 -5.22
N GLY A 302 -3.15 -25.09 -4.64
CA GLY A 302 -4.01 -25.74 -3.64
C GLY A 302 -5.25 -26.39 -4.27
N SER A 303 -6.30 -26.56 -3.46
CA SER A 303 -7.53 -27.27 -3.84
C SER A 303 -8.78 -26.60 -3.28
N ILE A 304 -9.79 -26.37 -4.14
CA ILE A 304 -11.08 -25.79 -3.78
C ILE A 304 -12.17 -26.85 -3.70
N THR A 305 -13.20 -26.62 -2.88
CA THR A 305 -14.35 -27.53 -2.73
C THR A 305 -15.63 -26.81 -3.08
N TYR A 306 -16.52 -27.46 -3.83
CA TYR A 306 -17.75 -26.86 -4.33
C TYR A 306 -18.90 -27.89 -4.43
N THR A 307 -20.14 -27.42 -4.40
CA THR A 307 -21.31 -28.25 -4.68
C THR A 307 -21.69 -28.13 -6.16
N PRO A 308 -21.79 -29.24 -6.93
CA PRO A 308 -22.22 -29.18 -8.33
C PRO A 308 -23.65 -28.65 -8.50
N SER A 309 -23.91 -27.84 -9.54
CA SER A 309 -25.18 -27.12 -9.77
C SER A 309 -26.43 -28.01 -9.91
N GLY A 310 -26.27 -29.31 -10.16
CA GLY A 310 -27.36 -30.30 -10.17
C GLY A 310 -27.73 -30.85 -8.78
N GLY A 311 -27.05 -30.42 -7.73
CA GLY A 311 -27.05 -31.04 -6.40
C GLY A 311 -26.14 -32.28 -6.35
N GLY A 312 -25.59 -32.56 -5.18
CA GLY A 312 -24.68 -33.69 -4.96
C GLY A 312 -24.02 -33.66 -3.59
N ALA A 313 -23.04 -34.54 -3.38
CA ALA A 313 -22.03 -34.31 -2.36
C ALA A 313 -21.04 -33.24 -2.86
N PRO A 314 -20.39 -32.47 -1.97
CA PRO A 314 -19.30 -31.58 -2.35
C PRO A 314 -18.18 -32.33 -3.07
N VAL A 315 -17.57 -31.66 -4.05
CA VAL A 315 -16.45 -32.16 -4.86
C VAL A 315 -15.26 -31.25 -4.63
N THR A 316 -14.13 -31.83 -4.26
CA THR A 316 -12.83 -31.12 -4.20
C THR A 316 -12.11 -31.28 -5.53
N VAL A 317 -11.50 -30.20 -6.03
CA VAL A 317 -10.67 -30.17 -7.23
C VAL A 317 -9.40 -29.36 -6.96
N ASP A 318 -8.28 -29.83 -7.51
CA ASP A 318 -7.01 -29.10 -7.48
C ASP A 318 -7.14 -27.86 -8.39
N VAL A 319 -6.62 -26.71 -7.95
CA VAL A 319 -6.58 -25.48 -8.75
C VAL A 319 -5.41 -25.58 -9.72
N PRO A 320 -5.62 -25.61 -11.05
CA PRO A 320 -4.53 -25.83 -12.00
C PRO A 320 -3.60 -24.62 -12.06
N ALA A 321 -2.31 -24.83 -11.82
CA ALA A 321 -1.29 -23.79 -12.01
C ALA A 321 -1.10 -23.47 -13.51
N ASN A 322 -0.73 -22.23 -13.83
CA ASN A 322 -0.50 -21.75 -15.20
C ASN A 322 -1.71 -21.89 -16.16
N ALA A 323 -2.92 -22.00 -15.63
CA ALA A 323 -4.14 -22.14 -16.42
C ALA A 323 -4.51 -20.84 -17.16
N ALA A 324 -4.93 -20.96 -18.42
CA ALA A 324 -5.44 -19.83 -19.18
C ALA A 324 -6.75 -19.29 -18.57
N LEU A 325 -6.84 -17.96 -18.49
CA LEU A 325 -7.95 -17.23 -17.88
C LEU A 325 -8.62 -16.35 -18.94
N ASN A 326 -9.92 -16.12 -18.84
CA ASN A 326 -10.63 -15.10 -19.61
C ASN A 326 -11.48 -14.23 -18.68
N VAL A 327 -11.34 -12.91 -18.76
CA VAL A 327 -12.30 -11.95 -18.18
C VAL A 327 -13.36 -11.63 -19.24
N LEU A 328 -14.61 -11.80 -18.85
CA LEU A 328 -15.81 -11.80 -19.69
C LEU A 328 -16.58 -10.48 -19.48
N LEU A 329 -16.73 -9.70 -20.56
CA LEU A 329 -17.42 -8.42 -20.57
C LEU A 329 -18.49 -8.44 -21.70
N PRO A 330 -19.56 -9.24 -21.53
CA PRO A 330 -20.62 -9.37 -22.53
C PRO A 330 -21.44 -8.08 -22.63
N GLU A 331 -22.03 -7.79 -23.80
CA GLU A 331 -22.75 -6.52 -24.07
C GLU A 331 -23.82 -6.20 -23.01
N ASP A 332 -24.64 -7.19 -22.64
CA ASP A 332 -25.74 -7.03 -21.68
C ASP A 332 -25.25 -6.67 -20.25
N ASP A 333 -24.20 -7.32 -19.74
CA ASP A 333 -23.72 -7.19 -18.35
C ASP A 333 -22.44 -6.32 -18.22
N LEU A 334 -21.98 -5.69 -19.31
CA LEU A 334 -20.67 -5.02 -19.42
C LEU A 334 -20.39 -4.04 -18.27
N ASN A 335 -21.33 -3.12 -18.04
CA ASN A 335 -21.19 -2.10 -17.00
C ASN A 335 -21.39 -2.68 -15.60
N PHE A 336 -22.22 -3.71 -15.44
CA PHE A 336 -22.36 -4.41 -14.15
C PHE A 336 -21.07 -5.11 -13.74
N ASN A 337 -20.42 -5.82 -14.67
CA ASN A 337 -19.17 -6.53 -14.42
C ASN A 337 -18.00 -5.58 -14.09
N ILE A 338 -17.97 -4.36 -14.64
CA ILE A 338 -16.88 -3.40 -14.38
C ILE A 338 -17.14 -2.57 -13.10
N TYR A 339 -18.34 -2.02 -12.92
CA TYR A 339 -18.64 -1.21 -11.72
C TYR A 339 -18.84 -2.06 -10.46
N GLY A 340 -19.38 -3.27 -10.59
CA GLY A 340 -19.70 -4.15 -9.47
C GLY A 340 -18.66 -5.22 -9.15
N VAL A 341 -17.64 -5.39 -10.01
CA VAL A 341 -16.54 -6.37 -9.93
C VAL A 341 -16.96 -7.75 -9.36
N PRO A 342 -18.01 -8.40 -9.90
CA PRO A 342 -18.53 -9.64 -9.32
C PRO A 342 -17.56 -10.80 -9.60
N LEU A 343 -16.80 -11.26 -8.60
CA LEU A 343 -15.84 -12.36 -8.73
C LEU A 343 -16.52 -13.74 -8.80
N ASN A 344 -17.22 -14.02 -9.91
CA ASN A 344 -17.89 -15.29 -10.21
C ASN A 344 -17.89 -15.60 -11.72
N SER A 345 -18.53 -16.70 -12.15
CA SER A 345 -18.46 -17.17 -13.54
C SER A 345 -19.23 -16.36 -14.60
N THR A 346 -19.93 -15.27 -14.23
CA THR A 346 -20.46 -14.29 -15.20
C THR A 346 -19.42 -13.27 -15.65
N SER A 347 -18.31 -13.11 -14.90
CA SER A 347 -17.24 -12.15 -15.21
C SER A 347 -15.90 -12.80 -15.54
N TYR A 348 -15.68 -14.08 -15.21
CA TYR A 348 -14.47 -14.78 -15.64
C TYR A 348 -14.60 -16.30 -15.79
N SER A 349 -13.63 -16.91 -16.46
CA SER A 349 -13.50 -18.37 -16.56
C SER A 349 -12.04 -18.83 -16.58
N VAL A 350 -11.73 -19.90 -15.83
CA VAL A 350 -10.39 -20.49 -15.70
C VAL A 350 -10.36 -21.86 -16.39
N ALA A 351 -9.37 -22.09 -17.24
CA ALA A 351 -9.22 -23.35 -17.98
C ALA A 351 -9.01 -24.54 -17.04
N GLY A 352 -10.02 -25.41 -16.94
CA GLY A 352 -10.01 -26.62 -16.11
C GLY A 352 -10.90 -26.55 -14.87
N LEU A 353 -11.34 -25.35 -14.45
CA LEU A 353 -12.31 -25.19 -13.37
C LEU A 353 -13.75 -25.06 -13.92
N PRO A 354 -14.75 -25.70 -13.29
CA PRO A 354 -16.15 -25.51 -13.65
C PRO A 354 -16.71 -24.24 -13.00
N SER A 355 -17.70 -23.59 -13.65
CA SER A 355 -18.41 -22.41 -13.15
C SER A 355 -18.78 -22.51 -11.67
N ALA A 356 -19.42 -23.61 -11.27
CA ALA A 356 -19.84 -23.81 -9.89
C ALA A 356 -18.70 -23.83 -8.85
N ALA A 357 -17.46 -24.10 -9.25
CA ALA A 357 -16.31 -23.98 -8.36
C ALA A 357 -15.89 -22.52 -8.18
N ILE A 358 -15.88 -21.75 -9.29
CA ILE A 358 -15.65 -20.31 -9.31
C ILE A 358 -16.72 -19.59 -8.47
N ASP A 359 -18.01 -19.86 -8.73
CA ASP A 359 -19.17 -19.24 -8.06
C ASP A 359 -19.23 -19.49 -6.53
N GLN A 360 -18.45 -20.44 -6.01
CA GLN A 360 -18.39 -20.82 -4.59
C GLN A 360 -17.03 -20.51 -3.94
N ASN A 361 -16.04 -20.02 -4.69
CA ASN A 361 -14.67 -19.76 -4.21
C ASN A 361 -14.15 -18.46 -4.85
N SER A 362 -14.67 -17.31 -4.42
CA SER A 362 -14.33 -15.97 -4.93
C SER A 362 -12.93 -15.48 -4.56
N ASN A 363 -12.23 -16.18 -3.66
CA ASN A 363 -10.94 -15.79 -3.10
C ASN A 363 -9.91 -16.86 -3.52
N THR A 364 -9.21 -16.61 -4.63
CA THR A 364 -8.18 -17.46 -5.22
C THR A 364 -7.18 -16.61 -5.99
N THR A 365 -5.96 -17.12 -6.26
CA THR A 365 -4.97 -16.45 -7.12
C THR A 365 -5.57 -16.03 -8.47
N TYR A 366 -6.50 -16.82 -9.02
CA TYR A 366 -7.20 -16.47 -10.27
C TYR A 366 -8.19 -15.31 -10.13
N SER A 367 -8.86 -15.16 -8.99
CA SER A 367 -9.72 -13.99 -8.77
C SER A 367 -8.92 -12.74 -8.39
N ALA A 368 -7.72 -12.88 -7.81
CA ALA A 368 -6.77 -11.78 -7.65
C ALA A 368 -6.24 -11.24 -9.00
N ILE A 369 -5.99 -12.13 -9.98
CA ILE A 369 -5.66 -11.73 -11.36
C ILE A 369 -6.85 -10.99 -12.01
N VAL A 370 -8.09 -11.46 -11.81
CA VAL A 370 -9.31 -10.81 -12.34
C VAL A 370 -9.56 -9.44 -11.68
N ARG A 371 -9.35 -9.34 -10.36
CA ARG A 371 -9.34 -8.09 -9.59
C ARG A 371 -8.42 -7.07 -10.25
N ASP A 372 -7.15 -7.41 -10.42
CA ASP A 372 -6.13 -6.49 -10.94
C ASP A 372 -6.48 -5.99 -12.36
N VAL A 373 -7.03 -6.87 -13.21
CA VAL A 373 -7.56 -6.48 -14.54
C VAL A 373 -8.71 -5.48 -14.45
N ILE A 374 -9.72 -5.72 -13.60
CA ILE A 374 -10.92 -4.87 -13.53
C ILE A 374 -10.64 -3.57 -12.75
N SER A 375 -9.73 -3.59 -11.78
CA SER A 375 -9.17 -2.39 -11.14
C SER A 375 -8.46 -1.50 -12.17
N ALA A 376 -7.63 -2.07 -13.05
CA ALA A 376 -6.95 -1.30 -14.10
C ALA A 376 -7.92 -0.61 -15.09
N ILE A 377 -9.11 -1.19 -15.32
CA ILE A 377 -10.19 -0.56 -16.09
C ILE A 377 -10.86 0.56 -15.29
N ASN A 378 -11.18 0.33 -14.01
CA ASN A 378 -11.84 1.34 -13.16
C ASN A 378 -10.95 2.58 -12.92
N PHE A 379 -9.65 2.40 -12.70
CA PHE A 379 -8.70 3.50 -12.59
C PHE A 379 -8.30 4.13 -13.93
N GLY A 380 -8.67 3.53 -15.07
CA GLY A 380 -8.30 4.03 -16.39
C GLY A 380 -6.82 3.82 -16.76
N TYR A 381 -6.12 2.88 -16.12
CA TYR A 381 -4.71 2.59 -16.38
C TYR A 381 -4.49 1.92 -17.76
N LEU A 382 -5.46 1.20 -18.32
CA LEU A 382 -5.30 0.60 -19.65
C LEU A 382 -5.18 1.70 -20.73
N GLY A 383 -4.05 1.74 -21.43
CA GLY A 383 -3.75 2.82 -22.38
C GLY A 383 -3.66 4.20 -21.70
N SER A 384 -3.09 4.25 -20.50
CA SER A 384 -2.70 5.45 -19.76
C SER A 384 -1.41 6.08 -20.31
N VAL A 385 -0.85 7.05 -19.58
CA VAL A 385 0.56 7.47 -19.76
C VAL A 385 1.55 6.57 -18.99
N ASP A 386 1.06 5.70 -18.12
CA ASP A 386 1.83 4.94 -17.13
C ASP A 386 2.17 3.51 -17.57
N GLY A 387 2.35 3.28 -18.88
CA GLY A 387 2.77 1.99 -19.44
C GLY A 387 1.66 0.95 -19.58
N ASP A 388 2.04 -0.32 -19.55
CA ASP A 388 1.18 -1.49 -19.75
C ASP A 388 1.44 -2.65 -18.76
N ASP A 389 1.78 -2.36 -17.49
CA ASP A 389 2.05 -3.36 -16.45
C ASP A 389 1.36 -3.06 -15.09
N THR A 390 0.66 -4.03 -14.52
CA THR A 390 -0.01 -3.89 -13.20
C THR A 390 0.96 -3.77 -12.02
N GLN A 391 2.19 -4.27 -12.12
CA GLN A 391 3.19 -4.12 -11.05
C GLN A 391 3.59 -2.64 -10.89
N ASP A 392 3.67 -1.92 -12.01
CA ASP A 392 3.94 -0.48 -12.04
C ASP A 392 2.73 0.32 -11.57
N TRP A 393 1.52 0.00 -12.08
CA TRP A 393 0.27 0.72 -11.73
C TRP A 393 -0.09 0.60 -10.25
N PHE A 394 -0.01 -0.61 -9.69
CA PHE A 394 -0.37 -0.91 -8.31
C PHE A 394 0.85 -0.99 -7.38
N SER A 395 1.95 -0.33 -7.76
CA SER A 395 3.17 -0.27 -6.95
C SER A 395 2.90 0.42 -5.61
N MET A 396 3.12 -0.30 -4.51
CA MET A 396 3.00 0.25 -3.16
C MET A 396 4.22 1.10 -2.77
N VAL A 397 5.25 1.17 -3.61
CA VAL A 397 6.47 1.98 -3.39
C VAL A 397 6.41 3.32 -4.14
N VAL A 398 5.85 3.33 -5.35
CA VAL A 398 5.59 4.55 -6.15
C VAL A 398 4.23 4.38 -6.86
N PRO A 399 3.10 4.60 -6.17
CA PRO A 399 1.77 4.42 -6.76
C PRO A 399 1.56 5.40 -7.93
N LYS A 400 1.00 4.90 -9.04
CA LYS A 400 0.60 5.78 -10.15
C LYS A 400 -0.69 6.51 -9.79
N PRO A 401 -0.85 7.80 -10.15
CA PRO A 401 -2.03 8.56 -9.76
C PRO A 401 -3.27 8.06 -10.55
N PRO A 402 -4.35 7.62 -9.89
CA PRO A 402 -5.46 6.94 -10.56
C PRO A 402 -6.41 7.89 -11.31
N PHE A 403 -7.36 7.29 -12.03
CA PHE A 403 -8.48 7.96 -12.72
C PHE A 403 -7.97 8.97 -13.76
N GLY A 404 -8.56 10.17 -13.81
CA GLY A 404 -8.22 11.22 -14.76
C GLY A 404 -6.75 11.67 -14.75
N ALA A 405 -5.96 11.34 -13.71
CA ALA A 405 -4.53 11.63 -13.65
C ALA A 405 -3.65 10.62 -14.41
N ALA A 406 -4.09 9.36 -14.55
CA ALA A 406 -3.46 8.36 -15.42
C ALA A 406 -3.73 8.63 -16.92
N ARG A 407 -4.77 9.42 -17.23
CA ARG A 407 -5.19 9.69 -18.61
C ARG A 407 -4.38 10.84 -19.21
N ALA A 408 -3.86 10.65 -20.42
CA ALA A 408 -3.10 11.68 -21.17
C ALA A 408 -3.90 12.98 -21.42
N THR A 409 -5.24 12.88 -21.39
CA THR A 409 -6.22 13.96 -21.34
C THR A 409 -7.40 13.45 -20.50
N ASN A 410 -8.11 14.32 -19.77
CA ASN A 410 -9.35 13.91 -19.12
C ASN A 410 -10.42 13.54 -20.18
N ASP A 411 -10.48 12.25 -20.52
CA ASP A 411 -11.26 11.65 -21.60
C ASP A 411 -12.49 10.90 -21.10
N GLY A 412 -12.66 10.78 -19.77
CA GLY A 412 -13.74 10.03 -19.13
C GLY A 412 -13.57 8.51 -19.18
N TYR A 413 -12.41 8.00 -19.58
CA TYR A 413 -12.11 6.56 -19.67
C TYR A 413 -11.59 6.01 -18.33
N TYR A 414 -12.41 6.15 -17.30
CA TYR A 414 -12.22 5.66 -15.93
C TYR A 414 -13.58 5.69 -15.21
N ASN A 415 -13.67 5.16 -13.98
CA ASN A 415 -14.87 5.19 -13.15
C ASN A 415 -15.06 6.60 -12.52
N PRO A 416 -16.04 7.42 -12.94
CA PRO A 416 -16.17 8.80 -12.47
C PRO A 416 -16.74 8.89 -11.03
N TRP A 417 -17.50 7.89 -10.59
CA TRP A 417 -17.93 7.78 -9.19
C TRP A 417 -16.73 7.61 -8.27
N ALA A 418 -15.91 6.59 -8.54
CA ALA A 418 -14.73 6.30 -7.73
C ALA A 418 -13.72 7.44 -7.76
N ALA A 419 -13.55 8.13 -8.89
CA ALA A 419 -12.72 9.33 -8.99
C ALA A 419 -13.20 10.46 -8.07
N LEU A 420 -14.51 10.71 -7.98
CA LEU A 420 -15.06 11.72 -7.06
C LEU A 420 -14.93 11.28 -5.58
N ILE A 421 -15.14 10.00 -5.26
CA ILE A 421 -14.97 9.48 -3.90
C ILE A 421 -13.50 9.56 -3.46
N TYR A 422 -12.56 9.03 -4.24
CA TYR A 422 -11.11 9.07 -3.96
C TYR A 422 -10.58 10.49 -3.73
N ASN A 423 -10.99 11.45 -4.57
CA ASN A 423 -10.53 12.84 -4.41
C ASN A 423 -11.16 13.57 -3.19
N ASN A 424 -12.16 12.99 -2.52
CA ASN A 424 -12.96 13.65 -1.48
C ASN A 424 -13.18 12.81 -0.21
N SER A 425 -12.61 11.61 -0.12
CA SER A 425 -12.64 10.75 1.07
C SER A 425 -11.66 9.58 0.94
N ASP A 426 -11.28 9.00 2.08
CA ASP A 426 -10.51 7.75 2.14
C ASP A 426 -11.44 6.51 2.18
N ALA A 427 -12.61 6.59 1.56
CA ALA A 427 -13.60 5.51 1.54
C ALA A 427 -13.52 4.70 0.23
N TYR A 428 -13.88 3.42 0.29
CA TYR A 428 -14.03 2.62 -0.92
C TYR A 428 -15.05 3.25 -1.89
N GLY A 429 -14.59 3.63 -3.09
CA GLY A 429 -15.46 4.10 -4.18
C GLY A 429 -15.98 2.96 -5.06
N PHE A 430 -15.17 1.92 -5.26
CA PHE A 430 -15.55 0.68 -5.94
C PHE A 430 -14.81 -0.51 -5.29
N ALA A 431 -15.29 -1.73 -5.49
CA ALA A 431 -14.58 -2.91 -4.99
C ALA A 431 -13.13 -2.93 -5.51
N PHE A 432 -12.16 -3.10 -4.60
CA PHE A 432 -10.72 -3.08 -4.88
C PHE A 432 -10.09 -1.70 -5.16
N SER A 433 -10.64 -0.64 -4.52
CA SER A 433 -10.02 0.70 -4.46
C SER A 433 -8.66 0.69 -3.73
N ASP A 434 -8.41 -0.28 -2.84
CA ASP A 434 -7.13 -0.56 -2.15
C ASP A 434 -5.95 -0.92 -3.06
N ARG A 435 -6.20 -1.19 -4.35
CA ARG A 435 -5.14 -1.30 -5.35
C ARG A 435 -4.56 0.08 -5.74
N SER A 436 -5.04 1.16 -5.13
CA SER A 436 -4.43 2.50 -5.13
C SER A 436 -4.21 3.00 -3.69
N LEU A 437 -3.24 3.90 -3.49
CA LEU A 437 -2.95 4.51 -2.19
C LEU A 437 -3.53 5.94 -2.08
N PRO A 438 -3.93 6.40 -0.88
CA PRO A 438 -3.94 5.67 0.40
C PRO A 438 -5.00 4.55 0.41
N SER A 439 -4.72 3.46 1.12
CA SER A 439 -5.66 2.33 1.23
C SER A 439 -6.92 2.77 1.99
N PRO A 440 -8.16 2.51 1.51
CA PRO A 440 -9.39 2.84 2.23
C PRO A 440 -9.66 1.93 3.45
N ALA A 441 -8.80 0.94 3.69
CA ALA A 441 -8.86 0.02 4.82
C ALA A 441 -7.79 0.34 5.88
N VAL A 442 -8.11 0.13 7.15
CA VAL A 442 -7.22 0.22 8.32
C VAL A 442 -7.04 -1.16 8.95
N SER A 443 -5.84 -1.45 9.47
CA SER A 443 -5.59 -2.68 10.24
C SER A 443 -6.06 -2.53 11.69
N LEU A 444 -6.74 -3.54 12.23
CA LEU A 444 -7.15 -3.62 13.63
C LEU A 444 -6.25 -4.59 14.40
N GLU A 445 -5.82 -4.21 15.59
CA GLU A 445 -5.06 -5.07 16.51
C GLU A 445 -5.75 -5.19 17.88
N ASP A 446 -5.29 -6.14 18.69
CA ASP A 446 -5.79 -6.34 20.06
C ASP A 446 -5.49 -5.10 20.94
N ASN A 447 -6.39 -4.78 21.88
CA ASN A 447 -6.39 -3.58 22.75
C ASN A 447 -6.76 -2.24 22.09
N TYR A 448 -6.82 -2.14 20.74
CA TYR A 448 -7.14 -0.87 20.07
C TYR A 448 -8.53 -0.32 20.44
N THR A 449 -8.67 1.01 20.38
CA THR A 449 -9.97 1.68 20.28
C THR A 449 -10.20 2.12 18.83
N MET A 450 -11.29 1.65 18.21
CA MET A 450 -11.83 2.20 16.97
C MET A 450 -12.92 3.22 17.31
N ARG A 451 -12.76 4.49 16.95
CA ARG A 451 -13.81 5.51 17.07
C ARG A 451 -14.49 5.76 15.73
N LEU A 452 -15.82 5.79 15.75
CA LEU A 452 -16.65 6.17 14.62
C LEU A 452 -17.39 7.47 14.95
N THR A 453 -17.00 8.56 14.29
CA THR A 453 -17.64 9.87 14.45
C THR A 453 -18.60 10.11 13.29
N ILE A 454 -19.88 10.23 13.59
CA ILE A 454 -20.95 10.49 12.62
C ILE A 454 -21.01 12.02 12.42
N LEU A 455 -20.57 12.48 11.26
CA LEU A 455 -20.21 13.88 11.01
C LEU A 455 -21.43 14.77 10.68
N PRO A 456 -21.33 16.09 10.91
CA PRO A 456 -22.31 17.04 10.39
C PRO A 456 -22.22 17.17 8.87
N ASP A 457 -23.39 17.29 8.23
CA ASP A 457 -23.51 17.48 6.78
C ASP A 457 -22.76 18.72 6.31
N THR A 458 -22.97 19.84 7.01
CA THR A 458 -22.35 21.13 6.72
C THR A 458 -21.24 21.36 7.73
N ARG A 459 -19.99 21.31 7.26
CA ARG A 459 -18.75 21.60 8.00
C ARG A 459 -17.76 22.26 7.04
N MET A 460 -16.60 22.71 7.52
CA MET A 460 -15.54 23.17 6.62
C MET A 460 -14.94 21.97 5.87
N ASP A 461 -14.90 22.06 4.55
CA ASP A 461 -14.22 21.09 3.69
C ASP A 461 -12.70 21.12 3.96
N ALA A 462 -12.03 19.97 3.86
CA ALA A 462 -10.58 19.92 3.90
C ALA A 462 -9.99 20.56 2.61
N PRO A 463 -8.94 21.38 2.72
CA PRO A 463 -8.27 21.96 1.54
C PRO A 463 -7.89 20.89 0.51
N ALA A 464 -8.36 21.06 -0.72
CA ALA A 464 -7.93 20.25 -1.86
C ALA A 464 -6.54 20.73 -2.31
N VAL A 465 -5.50 20.26 -1.63
CA VAL A 465 -4.12 20.72 -1.85
C VAL A 465 -3.56 20.15 -3.15
N THR A 466 -2.96 21.05 -3.93
CA THR A 466 -2.12 20.75 -5.09
C THR A 466 -0.69 21.19 -4.82
N VAL A 467 0.29 20.53 -5.44
CA VAL A 467 1.71 20.93 -5.40
C VAL A 467 2.08 21.52 -6.77
N SER A 468 2.84 22.61 -6.78
CA SER A 468 3.48 23.13 -7.99
C SER A 468 4.55 22.17 -8.54
N ASP A 469 5.10 22.48 -9.71
CA ASP A 469 6.43 21.98 -10.09
C ASP A 469 7.42 22.21 -8.92
N ILE A 470 8.27 21.22 -8.65
CA ILE A 470 9.33 21.30 -7.64
C ILE A 470 10.55 21.95 -8.30
N MET A 471 11.02 23.06 -7.74
CA MET A 471 11.99 23.96 -8.37
C MET A 471 13.35 23.92 -7.66
N GLU A 472 14.44 23.78 -8.40
CA GLU A 472 15.80 23.82 -7.84
C GLU A 472 16.18 25.25 -7.40
N ASN A 473 16.62 25.40 -6.15
CA ASN A 473 17.01 26.69 -5.59
C ASN A 473 18.39 27.10 -6.14
N SER A 474 18.36 27.80 -7.27
CA SER A 474 19.53 28.15 -8.09
C SER A 474 20.71 28.75 -7.31
N GLY A 475 21.80 27.99 -7.19
CA GLY A 475 23.02 28.42 -6.50
C GLY A 475 23.10 28.05 -5.01
N SER A 476 22.19 27.20 -4.54
CA SER A 476 22.30 26.51 -3.25
C SER A 476 23.52 25.57 -3.21
N SER A 477 24.05 25.31 -2.01
CA SER A 477 25.08 24.30 -1.76
C SER A 477 25.06 23.89 -0.28
N PRO A 478 24.59 22.67 0.08
CA PRO A 478 24.05 21.61 -0.78
C PRO A 478 22.83 22.07 -1.61
N VAL A 479 22.47 21.29 -2.64
CA VAL A 479 21.32 21.60 -3.49
C VAL A 479 20.04 21.45 -2.67
N THR A 480 19.21 22.50 -2.67
CA THR A 480 17.86 22.47 -2.09
C THR A 480 16.80 22.79 -3.13
N TYR A 481 15.56 22.42 -2.85
CA TYR A 481 14.40 22.65 -3.69
C TYR A 481 13.36 23.53 -2.98
N SER A 482 12.46 24.10 -3.76
CA SER A 482 11.24 24.77 -3.29
C SER A 482 10.01 24.17 -3.98
N ALA A 483 8.89 24.13 -3.27
CA ALA A 483 7.62 23.64 -3.77
C ALA A 483 6.48 24.48 -3.18
N THR A 484 5.46 24.80 -3.99
CA THR A 484 4.33 25.62 -3.51
C THR A 484 3.06 24.77 -3.40
N LEU A 485 2.60 24.58 -2.17
CA LEU A 485 1.28 24.05 -1.88
C LEU A 485 0.23 25.11 -2.25
N SER A 486 -0.82 24.74 -2.97
CA SER A 486 -1.91 25.63 -3.39
C SER A 486 -3.27 24.97 -3.25
N TRP A 487 -4.27 25.70 -2.76
CA TRP A 487 -5.66 25.24 -2.59
C TRP A 487 -6.63 26.42 -2.72
N ASP A 488 -7.88 26.17 -3.08
CA ASP A 488 -8.89 27.23 -3.14
C ASP A 488 -9.48 27.57 -1.75
N SER A 489 -9.95 28.82 -1.60
CA SER A 489 -10.44 29.37 -0.34
C SER A 489 -11.68 28.63 0.18
N ILE A 490 -11.53 27.92 1.30
CA ILE A 490 -12.61 27.19 1.97
C ILE A 490 -13.60 28.17 2.64
N SER A 491 -14.89 27.91 2.47
CA SER A 491 -15.95 28.79 2.98
C SER A 491 -15.96 28.84 4.51
N ASN A 492 -16.02 30.07 5.06
CA ASN A 492 -15.94 30.38 6.49
C ASN A 492 -14.57 30.14 7.17
N ALA A 493 -13.52 29.79 6.41
CA ALA A 493 -12.17 29.71 6.96
C ALA A 493 -11.63 31.09 7.35
N THR A 494 -11.16 31.23 8.60
CA THR A 494 -10.43 32.41 9.10
C THR A 494 -8.93 32.31 8.83
N GLY A 495 -8.43 31.09 8.59
CA GLY A 495 -7.07 30.79 8.19
C GLY A 495 -6.89 29.30 7.89
N TYR A 496 -5.64 28.87 7.79
CA TYR A 496 -5.25 27.48 7.58
C TYR A 496 -4.05 27.14 8.47
N VAL A 497 -3.83 25.86 8.71
CA VAL A 497 -2.58 25.34 9.26
C VAL A 497 -1.95 24.38 8.26
N VAL A 498 -0.67 24.59 7.94
CA VAL A 498 0.18 23.65 7.21
C VAL A 498 1.12 23.00 8.21
N GLN A 499 1.19 21.68 8.25
CA GLN A 499 2.04 20.96 9.19
C GLN A 499 2.89 19.94 8.45
N GLN A 500 4.21 20.02 8.60
CA GLN A 500 5.11 18.95 8.18
C GLN A 500 4.93 17.75 9.12
N ILE A 501 4.79 16.56 8.54
CA ILE A 501 4.80 15.26 9.22
C ILE A 501 6.17 14.59 9.03
N VAL A 502 6.79 14.77 7.86
CA VAL A 502 7.99 14.05 7.40
C VAL A 502 8.99 15.07 6.80
N PRO A 503 10.31 14.97 7.07
CA PRO A 503 10.96 13.96 7.91
C PRO A 503 10.68 14.14 9.41
N GLU A 504 10.42 15.36 9.87
CA GLU A 504 10.06 15.63 11.28
C GLU A 504 8.63 16.17 11.40
N LEU A 505 7.92 15.77 12.45
CA LEU A 505 6.63 16.34 12.84
C LEU A 505 6.82 17.74 13.46
N LEU A 506 6.57 18.78 12.67
CA LEU A 506 6.75 20.17 13.11
C LEU A 506 5.47 20.74 13.73
N THR A 507 5.60 21.81 14.52
CA THR A 507 4.46 22.59 15.00
C THR A 507 3.78 23.31 13.83
N GLY A 508 2.47 23.14 13.69
CA GLY A 508 1.69 23.68 12.56
C GLY A 508 1.91 25.17 12.29
N ILE A 509 2.21 25.48 11.03
CA ILE A 509 2.50 26.81 10.51
C ILE A 509 1.18 27.49 10.09
N PRO A 510 0.82 28.65 10.67
CA PRO A 510 -0.42 29.33 10.33
C PRO A 510 -0.30 30.10 9.00
N VAL A 511 -1.24 29.85 8.09
CA VAL A 511 -1.39 30.56 6.82
C VAL A 511 -2.68 31.38 6.85
N ALA A 512 -2.61 32.65 6.47
CA ALA A 512 -3.76 33.55 6.52
C ALA A 512 -4.78 33.24 5.40
N ALA A 513 -6.07 33.44 5.67
CA ALA A 513 -7.10 33.35 4.64
C ALA A 513 -6.98 34.48 3.59
N ALA A 514 -7.34 34.17 2.35
CA ALA A 514 -7.39 35.08 1.22
C ALA A 514 -8.57 34.71 0.30
N ASP A 515 -9.00 35.64 -0.56
CA ASP A 515 -10.06 35.39 -1.55
C ASP A 515 -9.50 34.61 -2.76
N GLY A 516 -10.09 33.47 -3.11
CA GLY A 516 -9.66 32.64 -4.24
C GLY A 516 -8.56 31.66 -3.85
N THR A 517 -7.55 31.47 -4.70
CA THR A 517 -6.49 30.50 -4.43
C THR A 517 -5.53 31.00 -3.34
N VAL A 518 -5.37 30.19 -2.30
CA VAL A 518 -4.42 30.33 -1.20
C VAL A 518 -3.20 29.48 -1.52
N SER A 519 -2.00 29.95 -1.17
CA SER A 519 -0.76 29.20 -1.41
C SER A 519 0.26 29.38 -0.28
N TYR A 520 1.06 28.35 -0.07
CA TYR A 520 2.20 28.36 0.85
C TYR A 520 3.43 27.75 0.16
N THR A 521 4.49 28.54 0.01
CA THR A 521 5.77 28.07 -0.53
C THR A 521 6.62 27.49 0.59
N LEU A 522 7.08 26.27 0.35
CA LEU A 522 8.10 25.56 1.11
C LEU A 522 9.44 25.82 0.41
N ASP A 523 10.41 26.27 1.19
CA ASP A 523 11.79 26.52 0.76
C ASP A 523 12.74 25.54 1.47
N ASP A 524 13.97 25.41 0.96
CA ASP A 524 15.04 24.58 1.52
C ASP A 524 14.69 23.09 1.74
N LEU A 525 13.84 22.52 0.88
CA LEU A 525 13.58 21.08 0.83
C LEU A 525 14.85 20.33 0.38
N GLU A 526 15.27 19.31 1.12
CA GLU A 526 16.49 18.57 0.85
C GLU A 526 16.35 17.62 -0.35
N GLN A 527 17.44 17.52 -1.13
CA GLN A 527 17.54 16.70 -2.32
C GLN A 527 17.28 15.21 -2.03
N GLY A 528 16.31 14.61 -2.72
CA GLY A 528 15.96 13.19 -2.61
C GLY A 528 15.37 12.75 -1.27
N ILE A 529 14.96 13.68 -0.41
CA ILE A 529 14.26 13.40 0.85
C ILE A 529 12.76 13.60 0.64
N PRO A 530 11.90 12.58 0.83
CA PRO A 530 10.45 12.76 0.74
C PRO A 530 9.94 13.59 1.91
N TYR A 531 9.03 14.53 1.63
CA TYR A 531 8.34 15.31 2.64
C TYR A 531 6.84 15.10 2.51
N ALA A 532 6.15 14.88 3.62
CA ALA A 532 4.69 14.88 3.68
C ALA A 532 4.21 16.01 4.57
N PHE A 533 3.24 16.77 4.06
CA PHE A 533 2.60 17.88 4.76
C PHE A 533 1.10 17.61 4.84
N GLN A 534 0.49 17.97 5.96
CA GLN A 534 -0.97 18.02 6.07
C GLN A 534 -1.47 19.46 6.17
N VAL A 535 -2.61 19.74 5.52
CA VAL A 535 -3.24 21.06 5.55
C VAL A 535 -4.68 20.94 6.06
N SER A 536 -5.07 21.85 6.94
CA SER A 536 -6.43 21.98 7.46
C SER A 536 -6.88 23.43 7.41
N ALA A 537 -8.14 23.66 7.05
CA ALA A 537 -8.81 24.94 7.27
C ALA A 537 -9.05 25.15 8.78
N LEU A 538 -9.07 26.41 9.20
CA LEU A 538 -9.38 26.87 10.57
C LEU A 538 -10.51 27.90 10.50
N GLY A 539 -11.41 27.92 11.48
CA GLY A 539 -12.57 28.79 11.52
C GLY A 539 -13.19 28.88 12.91
N GLU A 540 -14.32 29.59 13.02
CA GLU A 540 -15.04 29.78 14.29
C GLU A 540 -16.54 29.49 14.10
N ILE A 541 -17.13 28.67 14.98
CA ILE A 541 -18.60 28.50 15.08
C ILE A 541 -19.06 29.10 16.41
N GLY A 542 -19.67 30.30 16.32
CA GLY A 542 -20.17 31.05 17.47
C GLY A 542 -19.05 31.64 18.32
N ASN A 543 -18.51 30.85 19.25
CA ASN A 543 -17.32 31.16 20.07
C ASN A 543 -16.34 29.96 20.14
N ASN A 544 -16.59 28.89 19.37
CA ASN A 544 -15.78 27.67 19.40
C ASN A 544 -14.83 27.69 18.20
N ASP A 545 -13.55 27.43 18.43
CA ASP A 545 -12.57 27.19 17.36
C ASP A 545 -12.92 25.86 16.66
N VAL A 546 -12.96 25.87 15.33
CA VAL A 546 -13.22 24.67 14.50
C VAL A 546 -12.19 24.53 13.38
N ARG A 547 -12.10 23.34 12.81
CA ARG A 547 -11.21 22.98 11.70
C ARG A 547 -11.86 21.98 10.75
N SER A 548 -11.30 21.84 9.56
CA SER A 548 -11.62 20.74 8.65
C SER A 548 -10.93 19.45 9.10
N ALA A 549 -11.11 18.36 8.34
CA ALA A 549 -10.16 17.27 8.39
C ALA A 549 -8.80 17.78 7.87
N TYR A 550 -7.71 17.13 8.29
CA TYR A 550 -6.41 17.31 7.64
C TYR A 550 -6.41 16.54 6.32
N ARG A 551 -5.88 17.14 5.25
CA ARG A 551 -5.52 16.41 4.02
C ARG A 551 -4.00 16.37 3.89
N THR A 552 -3.44 15.18 3.77
CA THR A 552 -2.00 14.95 3.52
C THR A 552 -1.66 15.15 2.05
N VAL A 553 -0.44 15.61 1.78
CA VAL A 553 0.15 15.74 0.45
C VAL A 553 1.66 15.49 0.53
N THR A 554 2.18 14.69 -0.39
CA THR A 554 3.58 14.26 -0.42
C THR A 554 4.35 14.96 -1.54
N ILE A 555 5.57 15.39 -1.26
CA ILE A 555 6.49 16.11 -2.14
C ILE A 555 7.79 15.33 -2.19
N ASN A 556 8.23 14.99 -3.41
CA ASN A 556 9.43 14.19 -3.65
C ASN A 556 10.46 15.01 -4.47
N PRO A 557 11.35 15.78 -3.82
CA PRO A 557 12.43 16.53 -4.47
C PRO A 557 13.36 15.60 -5.28
N PRO A 558 13.75 15.98 -6.52
CA PRO A 558 14.67 15.18 -7.33
C PRO A 558 16.05 14.98 -6.67
N ASP A 559 16.63 13.79 -6.85
CA ASP A 559 18.05 13.53 -6.54
C ASP A 559 18.99 14.18 -7.59
N GLN A 560 20.30 14.07 -7.36
CA GLN A 560 21.41 14.29 -8.28
C GLN A 560 21.27 13.45 -9.57
N GLN A 561 20.45 13.91 -10.51
CA GLN A 561 20.65 13.53 -11.91
C GLN A 561 21.97 14.17 -12.39
N PRO A 562 22.97 13.40 -12.86
CA PRO A 562 24.21 13.97 -13.37
C PRO A 562 23.92 14.89 -14.57
N ALA A 563 24.42 16.13 -14.50
CA ALA A 563 23.98 17.23 -15.35
C ALA A 563 24.09 16.93 -16.86
N ASP A 564 22.97 17.10 -17.57
CA ASP A 564 22.77 16.70 -18.98
C ASP A 564 23.66 17.50 -19.95
N THR A 565 24.91 17.07 -20.05
CA THR A 565 25.97 17.73 -20.80
C THR A 565 26.54 16.77 -21.84
N SER A 566 26.29 17.07 -23.11
CA SER A 566 26.73 16.24 -24.24
C SER A 566 28.27 16.20 -24.34
N GLY A 567 28.87 15.07 -23.94
CA GLY A 567 30.32 14.90 -23.92
C GLY A 567 30.77 13.44 -23.95
N THR A 568 32.06 13.23 -24.18
CA THR A 568 32.69 11.90 -24.12
C THR A 568 33.11 11.57 -22.69
N TYR A 569 32.24 10.92 -21.95
CA TYR A 569 32.57 10.34 -20.65
C TYR A 569 33.62 9.22 -20.82
N THR A 570 34.64 9.22 -19.97
CA THR A 570 35.72 8.22 -20.03
C THR A 570 35.69 7.38 -18.76
N TYR A 571 35.58 6.06 -18.92
CA TYR A 571 35.45 5.12 -17.82
C TYR A 571 36.83 4.55 -17.49
N GLN A 572 37.27 4.63 -16.24
CA GLN A 572 38.48 3.95 -15.79
C GLN A 572 38.08 2.73 -14.97
N VAL A 573 38.28 1.54 -15.55
CA VAL A 573 38.11 0.28 -14.83
C VAL A 573 39.46 -0.06 -14.19
N THR A 574 39.60 0.40 -12.95
CA THR A 574 40.76 0.09 -12.12
C THR A 574 40.56 -1.28 -11.49
N PHE A 575 41.27 -2.28 -11.98
CA PHE A 575 41.30 -3.61 -11.36
C PHE A 575 41.98 -3.52 -9.99
N ASN A 576 41.17 -3.35 -8.95
CA ASN A 576 41.63 -3.03 -7.60
C ASN A 576 42.10 -4.28 -6.85
N ALA A 577 43.23 -4.84 -7.28
CA ALA A 577 43.99 -5.85 -6.55
C ALA A 577 44.69 -5.20 -5.34
N SER A 578 43.89 -4.65 -4.42
CA SER A 578 44.32 -3.72 -3.37
C SER A 578 43.86 -4.09 -1.97
N ASP A 579 43.53 -5.36 -1.73
CA ASP A 579 43.92 -5.98 -0.47
C ASP A 579 45.44 -6.24 -0.53
N PRO A 580 46.22 -6.05 0.54
CA PRO A 580 47.65 -6.33 0.51
C PRO A 580 47.88 -7.82 0.22
N ALA A 581 48.81 -8.11 -0.69
CA ALA A 581 48.96 -9.42 -1.34
C ALA A 581 49.46 -10.59 -0.45
N ASP A 582 49.35 -10.45 0.87
CA ASP A 582 49.84 -11.39 1.88
C ASP A 582 48.69 -12.11 2.66
N GLU A 583 47.41 -11.74 2.49
CA GLU A 583 46.27 -12.34 3.25
C GLU A 583 45.14 -13.01 2.42
N ILE A 584 45.07 -12.83 1.09
CA ILE A 584 44.08 -13.57 0.25
C ILE A 584 44.59 -15.00 -0.06
N ASP A 585 44.30 -15.93 0.85
CA ASP A 585 44.75 -17.33 0.75
C ASP A 585 44.01 -18.13 -0.35
N TYR A 586 42.80 -17.70 -0.77
CA TYR A 586 42.05 -18.29 -1.89
C TYR A 586 40.90 -17.43 -2.43
N VAL A 587 40.43 -17.78 -3.64
CA VAL A 587 39.19 -17.28 -4.28
C VAL A 587 38.37 -18.49 -4.76
N MET A 588 37.05 -18.36 -4.86
CA MET A 588 36.14 -19.39 -5.38
C MET A 588 35.55 -18.93 -6.72
N ILE A 589 35.48 -19.82 -7.71
CA ILE A 589 34.75 -19.64 -8.99
C ILE A 589 34.11 -20.99 -9.32
N ASP A 590 32.80 -21.05 -9.56
CA ASP A 590 32.05 -22.28 -9.88
C ASP A 590 32.33 -23.45 -8.90
N ASP A 591 32.30 -23.19 -7.59
CA ASP A 591 32.73 -24.08 -6.49
C ASP A 591 34.21 -24.54 -6.54
N ILE A 592 35.00 -24.12 -7.53
CA ILE A 592 36.43 -24.44 -7.64
C ILE A 592 37.26 -23.45 -6.81
N LYS A 593 37.84 -23.95 -5.72
CA LYS A 593 38.84 -23.23 -4.93
C LYS A 593 40.14 -23.01 -5.71
N LEU A 594 40.49 -21.74 -5.92
CA LEU A 594 41.74 -21.27 -6.50
C LEU A 594 42.64 -20.67 -5.41
N THR A 595 43.93 -21.05 -5.41
CA THR A 595 44.93 -20.60 -4.43
C THR A 595 46.04 -19.85 -5.15
N LEU A 596 46.48 -18.71 -4.60
CA LEU A 596 47.54 -17.89 -5.21
C LEU A 596 48.92 -18.47 -4.87
N GLN A 597 49.71 -18.84 -5.89
CA GLN A 597 51.10 -19.25 -5.71
C GLN A 597 52.00 -18.63 -6.78
N SER A 598 53.06 -17.93 -6.36
CA SER A 598 54.07 -17.34 -7.24
C SER A 598 53.49 -16.46 -8.37
N ASN A 599 52.50 -15.63 -8.04
CA ASN A 599 51.72 -14.79 -8.96
C ASN A 599 50.96 -15.56 -10.06
N GLN A 600 50.57 -16.81 -9.80
CA GLN A 600 49.56 -17.53 -10.59
C GLN A 600 48.46 -18.10 -9.68
N TRP A 601 47.21 -17.96 -10.10
CA TRP A 601 46.09 -18.67 -9.50
C TRP A 601 46.12 -20.12 -9.94
N LEU A 602 46.21 -21.05 -8.98
CA LEU A 602 46.22 -22.48 -9.20
C LEU A 602 44.92 -23.08 -8.67
N THR A 603 44.35 -24.05 -9.39
CA THR A 603 43.34 -24.95 -8.83
C THR A 603 43.89 -25.72 -7.64
N SER A 604 43.02 -26.26 -6.78
CA SER A 604 43.36 -27.15 -5.66
C SER A 604 44.29 -28.34 -6.01
N ASN A 605 44.38 -28.73 -7.29
CA ASN A 605 45.29 -29.76 -7.80
C ASN A 605 46.64 -29.20 -8.32
N GLY A 606 46.99 -27.95 -8.02
CA GLY A 606 48.25 -27.30 -8.44
C GLY A 606 48.35 -27.00 -9.94
N THR A 607 47.25 -27.08 -10.69
CA THR A 607 47.22 -26.78 -12.13
C THR A 607 46.82 -25.31 -12.32
N PRO A 608 47.57 -24.51 -13.12
CA PRO A 608 47.23 -23.12 -13.40
C PRO A 608 45.80 -22.98 -13.92
N ALA A 609 45.04 -22.05 -13.32
CA ALA A 609 43.66 -21.80 -13.70
C ALA A 609 43.58 -21.36 -15.17
N ARG A 610 42.63 -21.96 -15.90
CA ARG A 610 42.16 -21.54 -17.21
C ARG A 610 40.64 -21.51 -17.17
N PRO A 611 39.97 -20.39 -17.46
CA PRO A 611 38.53 -20.39 -17.66
C PRO A 611 38.16 -21.34 -18.80
N THR A 612 37.21 -22.24 -18.55
CA THR A 612 36.70 -23.19 -19.56
C THR A 612 35.38 -22.70 -20.12
N SER A 613 35.47 -21.68 -20.99
CA SER A 613 34.52 -21.25 -22.03
C SER A 613 33.05 -20.94 -21.70
N ASP A 614 32.56 -21.29 -20.52
CA ASP A 614 31.15 -21.20 -20.17
C ASP A 614 30.91 -19.91 -19.37
N ALA A 615 29.78 -19.25 -19.59
CA ALA A 615 29.60 -17.84 -19.24
C ALA A 615 29.10 -17.64 -17.80
N GLY A 616 29.90 -16.96 -16.99
CA GLY A 616 29.45 -16.26 -15.78
C GLY A 616 29.66 -14.77 -15.94
N GLU A 617 28.71 -13.97 -15.45
CA GLU A 617 28.94 -12.54 -15.24
C GLU A 617 29.88 -12.34 -14.05
N THR A 618 30.52 -11.18 -13.98
CA THR A 618 31.33 -10.79 -12.82
C THR A 618 31.12 -9.31 -12.57
N ASP A 619 30.89 -8.96 -11.31
CA ASP A 619 30.59 -7.59 -10.92
C ASP A 619 31.89 -6.82 -10.61
N PHE A 620 31.96 -5.60 -11.15
CA PHE A 620 33.12 -4.73 -10.99
C PHE A 620 32.67 -3.36 -10.50
N VAL A 621 33.42 -2.79 -9.54
CA VAL A 621 33.24 -1.39 -9.15
C VAL A 621 33.81 -0.50 -10.26
N VAL A 622 32.96 0.31 -10.89
CA VAL A 622 33.31 1.24 -11.96
C VAL A 622 33.22 2.67 -11.45
N GLN A 623 34.17 3.52 -11.89
CA GLN A 623 34.15 4.96 -11.63
C GLN A 623 34.12 5.74 -12.96
N VAL A 624 33.21 6.71 -13.04
CA VAL A 624 33.01 7.60 -14.19
C VAL A 624 33.54 8.98 -13.86
N PHE A 625 34.30 9.58 -14.78
CA PHE A 625 34.96 10.86 -14.57
C PHE A 625 34.49 11.90 -15.61
N ASN A 626 34.35 13.15 -15.17
CA ASN A 626 34.23 14.32 -16.05
C ASN A 626 35.50 15.21 -15.96
N SER A 627 35.40 16.48 -16.34
CA SER A 627 36.49 17.46 -16.23
C SER A 627 36.89 17.86 -14.81
N ASP A 628 36.03 17.59 -13.83
CA ASP A 628 36.04 18.22 -12.50
C ASP A 628 36.15 17.20 -11.36
N GLY A 629 35.77 15.93 -11.59
CA GLY A 629 35.94 14.84 -10.62
C GLY A 629 35.35 13.49 -11.06
N ILE A 630 35.14 12.62 -10.08
CA ILE A 630 34.26 11.45 -10.22
C ILE A 630 32.81 11.96 -10.22
N VAL A 631 32.00 11.49 -11.16
CA VAL A 631 30.57 11.84 -11.30
C VAL A 631 29.61 10.67 -11.06
N TYR A 632 30.12 9.44 -11.07
CA TYR A 632 29.39 8.24 -10.66
C TYR A 632 30.37 7.17 -10.19
N ALA A 633 29.99 6.41 -9.17
CA ALA A 633 30.68 5.20 -8.74
C ALA A 633 29.66 4.15 -8.31
N GLY A 634 29.80 2.92 -8.80
CA GLY A 634 28.89 1.81 -8.48
C GLY A 634 29.29 0.52 -9.18
N GLN A 635 28.50 -0.53 -9.03
CA GLN A 635 28.77 -1.82 -9.67
C GLN A 635 28.29 -1.86 -11.12
N ALA A 636 28.95 -2.66 -11.95
CA ALA A 636 28.51 -3.04 -13.29
C ALA A 636 29.04 -4.43 -13.65
N SER A 637 28.21 -5.23 -14.32
CA SER A 637 28.46 -6.64 -14.61
C SER A 637 28.99 -6.82 -16.05
N PHE A 638 30.11 -7.51 -16.22
CA PHE A 638 30.71 -7.73 -17.54
C PHE A 638 31.13 -9.20 -17.75
N SER A 639 30.79 -9.78 -18.91
CA SER A 639 31.36 -11.03 -19.38
C SER A 639 32.71 -10.80 -20.08
N LEU A 640 33.68 -11.68 -19.83
CA LEU A 640 35.05 -11.64 -20.37
C LEU A 640 35.31 -12.84 -21.30
N THR A 641 35.16 -12.64 -22.61
CA THR A 641 35.38 -13.69 -23.62
C THR A 641 36.82 -13.67 -24.12
N ALA A 642 37.57 -14.78 -23.98
CA ALA A 642 38.93 -14.88 -24.52
C ALA A 642 38.96 -14.90 -26.05
N ASP A 643 39.87 -14.15 -26.67
CA ASP A 643 39.89 -13.93 -28.12
C ASP A 643 40.38 -15.18 -28.89
N VAL A 644 39.69 -15.53 -30.00
CA VAL A 644 39.79 -16.87 -30.61
C VAL A 644 41.12 -17.06 -31.36
N GLY A 645 42.12 -17.54 -30.62
CA GLY A 645 43.46 -17.86 -31.11
C GLY A 645 44.59 -17.09 -30.42
N ASP A 646 44.29 -16.14 -29.53
CA ASP A 646 45.28 -15.36 -28.80
C ASP A 646 44.89 -15.19 -27.33
N SER A 647 45.36 -16.11 -26.48
CA SER A 647 45.06 -16.10 -25.03
C SER A 647 45.75 -14.98 -24.23
N SER A 648 46.26 -13.94 -24.90
CA SER A 648 46.67 -12.68 -24.28
C SER A 648 45.63 -11.57 -24.41
N LYS A 649 44.53 -11.83 -25.13
CA LYS A 649 43.45 -10.87 -25.44
C LYS A 649 42.09 -11.38 -24.98
N TYR A 650 41.24 -10.42 -24.62
CA TYR A 650 39.87 -10.64 -24.16
C TYR A 650 38.96 -9.59 -24.79
N THR A 651 37.80 -10.02 -25.26
CA THR A 651 36.67 -9.16 -25.60
C THR A 651 35.81 -9.00 -24.35
N ILE A 652 35.45 -7.77 -24.02
CA ILE A 652 34.53 -7.44 -22.92
C ILE A 652 33.15 -7.21 -23.54
N SER A 653 32.12 -7.81 -22.96
CA SER A 653 30.71 -7.66 -23.35
C SER A 653 29.84 -7.79 -22.11
N GLY A 654 29.00 -6.81 -21.82
CA GLY A 654 28.11 -6.81 -20.64
C GLY A 654 26.87 -5.98 -20.90
N THR A 655 25.86 -6.18 -20.06
CA THR A 655 24.45 -5.98 -20.45
C THR A 655 23.79 -4.78 -19.78
N SER A 656 24.31 -4.32 -18.63
CA SER A 656 23.70 -3.25 -17.83
C SER A 656 24.72 -2.30 -17.19
N PHE A 657 24.40 -1.00 -17.23
CA PHE A 657 24.82 -0.02 -16.24
C PHE A 657 23.53 0.52 -15.60
N PRO A 658 23.43 0.67 -14.27
CA PRO A 658 22.17 1.05 -13.59
C PRO A 658 21.75 2.53 -13.80
N MET A 659 22.27 3.20 -14.84
CA MET A 659 21.78 4.50 -15.32
C MET A 659 21.05 4.39 -16.68
N TYR A 660 20.94 3.21 -17.30
CA TYR A 660 20.36 3.04 -18.64
C TYR A 660 19.62 1.70 -18.80
N ASP A 661 18.28 1.75 -18.87
CA ASP A 661 17.43 0.61 -19.22
C ASP A 661 17.34 0.43 -20.76
N ASN A 662 18.48 0.22 -21.42
CA ASN A 662 18.53 -0.13 -22.84
C ASN A 662 19.69 -1.11 -23.12
N GLU A 663 19.39 -2.29 -23.69
CA GLU A 663 20.42 -3.23 -24.19
C GLU A 663 21.19 -2.64 -25.41
N GLN A 664 22.21 -1.81 -25.14
CA GLN A 664 23.11 -1.25 -26.15
C GLN A 664 24.46 -1.98 -26.12
N SER A 665 24.80 -2.69 -27.20
CA SER A 665 26.05 -3.47 -27.29
C SER A 665 27.31 -2.60 -27.34
N VAL A 666 27.92 -2.33 -26.18
CA VAL A 666 29.15 -1.52 -26.07
C VAL A 666 30.38 -2.28 -26.59
N ILE A 667 30.84 -1.95 -27.79
CA ILE A 667 32.05 -2.55 -28.39
C ILE A 667 33.32 -1.82 -27.88
N VAL A 668 34.01 -2.40 -26.91
CA VAL A 668 35.25 -1.85 -26.33
C VAL A 668 36.47 -2.14 -27.21
N THR A 669 36.98 -1.14 -27.93
CA THR A 669 38.18 -1.28 -28.77
C THR A 669 39.48 -0.84 -28.10
N ASN A 670 40.16 -1.75 -27.36
CA ASN A 670 41.57 -1.55 -26.96
C ASN A 670 42.38 -2.87 -26.94
N PRO A 671 42.68 -3.47 -28.11
CA PRO A 671 42.94 -4.92 -28.24
C PRO A 671 44.38 -5.38 -27.96
N ASN A 672 45.13 -4.72 -27.05
CA ASN A 672 46.60 -4.88 -26.97
C ASN A 672 47.21 -5.07 -25.56
N GLN A 673 46.43 -5.21 -24.49
CA GLN A 673 46.97 -5.58 -23.16
C GLN A 673 46.05 -6.58 -22.42
N SER A 674 46.64 -7.38 -21.54
CA SER A 674 45.90 -8.24 -20.61
C SER A 674 45.42 -7.39 -19.43
N PRO A 675 44.13 -7.50 -19.01
CA PRO A 675 43.61 -6.73 -17.87
C PRO A 675 44.25 -7.11 -16.53
N PHE A 676 44.79 -8.33 -16.41
CA PHE A 676 45.34 -8.86 -15.16
C PHE A 676 46.82 -8.45 -14.90
N ALA A 677 47.25 -7.30 -15.43
CA ALA A 677 48.58 -6.76 -15.20
C ALA A 677 48.61 -5.88 -13.93
N ALA A 678 49.11 -6.45 -12.83
CA ALA A 678 49.14 -5.78 -11.52
C ALA A 678 49.74 -4.37 -11.59
N GLY A 679 48.96 -3.37 -11.17
CA GLY A 679 49.35 -1.95 -11.14
C GLY A 679 49.15 -1.17 -12.44
N VAL A 680 48.42 -1.69 -13.43
CA VAL A 680 48.07 -0.97 -14.67
C VAL A 680 46.54 -0.89 -14.83
N PRO A 681 45.91 0.29 -14.69
CA PRO A 681 44.46 0.45 -14.90
C PRO A 681 44.11 0.35 -16.39
N ALA A 682 42.98 -0.27 -16.70
CA ALA A 682 42.46 -0.35 -18.07
C ALA A 682 41.45 0.77 -18.33
N VAL A 683 41.68 1.55 -19.39
CA VAL A 683 40.79 2.64 -19.78
C VAL A 683 39.80 2.14 -20.84
N ILE A 684 38.52 2.25 -20.53
CA ILE A 684 37.40 1.90 -21.42
C ILE A 684 36.71 3.19 -21.85
N ALA A 685 36.78 3.50 -23.15
CA ALA A 685 36.12 4.66 -23.73
C ALA A 685 34.79 4.24 -24.34
N VAL A 686 33.67 4.73 -23.80
CA VAL A 686 32.32 4.55 -24.33
C VAL A 686 31.85 5.89 -24.89
N THR A 687 31.25 5.89 -26.08
CA THR A 687 30.75 7.13 -26.70
C THR A 687 29.26 7.26 -26.46
N TYR A 688 28.85 8.26 -25.66
CA TYR A 688 27.44 8.58 -25.44
C TYR A 688 26.79 9.13 -26.72
N VAL A 689 25.55 8.70 -26.99
CA VAL A 689 24.65 9.25 -28.00
C VAL A 689 23.28 9.40 -27.34
N PRO A 690 22.71 10.61 -27.20
CA PRO A 690 21.43 10.78 -26.53
C PRO A 690 20.28 10.09 -27.28
N VAL A 691 19.46 9.33 -26.55
CA VAL A 691 18.08 8.98 -26.93
C VAL A 691 17.17 9.73 -25.98
N GLY A 692 16.35 10.64 -26.51
CA GLY A 692 15.59 11.60 -25.71
C GLY A 692 14.27 11.04 -25.19
N THR A 693 14.29 10.37 -24.04
CA THR A 693 13.12 10.02 -23.22
C THR A 693 13.43 10.19 -21.73
N LYS A 694 12.39 10.45 -20.93
CA LYS A 694 12.46 10.75 -19.48
C LYS A 694 12.30 9.45 -18.64
N LEU A 695 12.30 9.60 -17.30
CA LEU A 695 12.08 8.60 -16.22
C LEU A 695 13.38 7.94 -15.67
N SER A 696 13.48 7.56 -14.38
CA SER A 696 12.76 7.99 -13.15
C SER A 696 13.48 7.44 -11.88
N SER A 697 13.23 8.06 -10.71
CA SER A 697 13.52 7.53 -9.34
C SER A 697 15.00 7.26 -8.95
N PRO A 698 15.57 8.08 -8.03
CA PRO A 698 16.95 7.90 -7.53
C PRO A 698 17.06 7.80 -5.98
N VAL A 699 18.28 7.77 -5.38
CA VAL A 699 18.56 7.09 -4.08
C VAL A 699 19.59 7.84 -3.19
N VAL A 700 19.14 8.50 -2.10
CA VAL A 700 19.96 9.39 -1.23
C VAL A 700 20.20 8.88 0.21
N VAL A 701 21.31 9.30 0.85
CA VAL A 701 21.74 8.98 2.24
C VAL A 701 22.16 10.28 2.98
N LEU A 702 21.75 10.50 4.24
CA LEU A 702 22.08 11.68 5.08
C LEU A 702 22.38 11.32 6.58
N ASN A 703 22.65 12.31 7.46
CA ASN A 703 23.27 12.18 8.81
C ASN A 703 22.49 12.95 9.94
N ALA A 704 22.79 12.74 11.25
CA ALA A 704 21.90 13.12 12.40
C ALA A 704 22.59 13.42 13.80
N THR A 705 21.82 13.55 14.93
CA THR A 705 22.19 13.60 16.42
C THR A 705 20.91 13.88 17.30
N GLU A 706 20.63 13.53 18.59
CA GLU A 706 21.12 12.76 19.78
C GLU A 706 19.88 12.25 20.62
N ALA A 707 19.92 11.18 21.46
CA ALA A 707 18.76 10.76 22.34
C ALA A 707 19.05 10.12 23.77
N GLY A 708 18.31 9.08 24.24
CA GLY A 708 18.34 8.59 25.66
C GLY A 708 17.92 7.14 26.06
N PRO A 709 18.20 6.70 27.33
CA PRO A 709 18.44 5.32 27.84
C PRO A 709 17.27 4.35 28.16
N ALA A 710 17.67 3.07 28.32
CA ALA A 710 17.01 2.01 29.10
C ALA A 710 17.30 2.05 30.64
N GLU A 711 16.45 1.41 31.45
CA GLU A 711 16.52 1.34 32.93
C GLU A 711 16.59 -0.12 33.45
N PHE A 712 17.22 -0.34 34.61
CA PHE A 712 17.43 -1.68 35.20
C PHE A 712 16.30 -2.10 36.15
N LEU A 713 15.60 -3.21 35.84
CA LEU A 713 14.46 -3.71 36.62
C LEU A 713 14.85 -4.67 37.75
N GLY A 714 15.94 -5.42 37.58
CA GLY A 714 16.55 -6.23 38.64
C GLY A 714 16.65 -7.73 38.33
N GLY A 715 17.74 -8.33 38.80
CA GLY A 715 18.17 -9.63 38.31
C GLY A 715 18.82 -9.45 36.95
N ASP A 716 18.34 -10.22 35.98
CA ASP A 716 18.89 -10.30 34.61
C ASP A 716 17.98 -9.55 33.61
N PHE A 717 17.16 -8.61 34.12
CA PHE A 717 16.06 -7.96 33.40
C PHE A 717 16.17 -6.43 33.41
N PHE A 718 15.84 -5.85 32.26
CA PHE A 718 15.91 -4.42 31.94
C PHE A 718 14.65 -3.97 31.21
N ASP A 719 14.33 -2.69 31.30
CA ASP A 719 13.27 -2.03 30.54
C ASP A 719 13.90 -1.02 29.58
N SER A 720 13.57 -1.07 28.30
CA SER A 720 14.01 -0.10 27.30
C SER A 720 12.80 0.55 26.64
N PRO A 721 12.78 1.89 26.46
CA PRO A 721 11.81 2.55 25.58
C PRO A 721 11.77 1.99 24.15
N PHE A 722 12.83 1.29 23.72
CA PHE A 722 13.00 0.74 22.38
C PHE A 722 12.79 -0.80 22.30
N LEU A 723 13.04 -1.57 23.37
CA LEU A 723 12.95 -3.06 23.36
C LEU A 723 11.86 -3.63 24.29
N GLY A 724 11.06 -2.76 24.94
CA GLY A 724 10.19 -3.17 26.04
C GLY A 724 11.00 -3.75 27.21
N THR A 725 10.39 -4.66 27.97
CA THR A 725 11.13 -5.46 28.95
C THR A 725 11.91 -6.57 28.22
N PHE A 726 13.20 -6.72 28.54
CA PHE A 726 14.06 -7.77 27.97
C PHE A 726 14.95 -8.46 29.01
N PHE A 727 15.48 -9.62 28.63
CA PHE A 727 16.34 -10.49 29.44
C PHE A 727 17.73 -10.62 28.80
N GLU A 728 18.77 -10.37 29.60
CA GLU A 728 20.19 -10.53 29.24
C GLU A 728 20.75 -11.78 29.95
N ASN A 729 21.28 -12.76 29.21
CA ASN A 729 21.65 -14.04 29.79
C ASN A 729 23.10 -14.04 30.33
N ASP A 730 23.28 -13.96 31.65
CA ASP A 730 24.57 -13.84 32.36
C ASP A 730 25.44 -15.14 32.35
N ASP A 731 25.40 -15.92 31.25
CA ASP A 731 26.23 -17.13 31.07
C ASP A 731 27.49 -16.93 30.20
N GLY A 732 27.80 -15.68 29.84
CA GLY A 732 29.10 -15.26 29.28
C GLY A 732 29.26 -15.48 27.78
N SER A 733 28.14 -15.45 27.04
CA SER A 733 28.12 -15.12 25.62
C SER A 733 27.49 -13.74 25.45
N ASP A 734 28.34 -12.72 25.54
CA ASP A 734 28.05 -11.28 25.70
C ASP A 734 27.33 -10.61 24.50
N ASP A 735 26.63 -11.39 23.66
CA ASP A 735 26.07 -10.97 22.36
C ASP A 735 24.57 -11.31 22.15
N PHE A 736 23.86 -11.93 23.10
CA PHE A 736 22.45 -12.35 22.92
C PHE A 736 21.52 -11.85 24.03
N LEU A 737 20.36 -11.29 23.64
CA LEU A 737 19.24 -10.98 24.53
C LEU A 737 17.91 -11.54 24.02
N TYR A 738 16.92 -11.63 24.90
CA TYR A 738 15.54 -11.97 24.56
C TYR A 738 14.60 -10.84 24.95
N ALA A 739 14.07 -10.12 23.95
CA ALA A 739 13.01 -9.14 24.12
C ALA A 739 11.66 -9.84 24.01
N PHE A 740 10.69 -9.48 24.87
CA PHE A 740 9.40 -10.18 24.88
C PHE A 740 8.58 -9.94 23.60
N ASP A 741 8.72 -8.76 23.00
CA ASP A 741 7.94 -8.33 21.83
C ASP A 741 8.61 -8.70 20.49
N PHE A 742 9.94 -8.88 20.49
CA PHE A 742 10.74 -9.13 19.28
C PHE A 742 11.46 -10.50 19.24
N GLY A 743 11.49 -11.24 20.35
CA GLY A 743 12.14 -12.54 20.44
C GLY A 743 13.65 -12.48 20.69
N TRP A 744 14.40 -13.42 20.09
CA TRP A 744 15.86 -13.50 20.26
C TRP A 744 16.58 -12.50 19.36
N VAL A 745 17.32 -11.57 19.97
CA VAL A 745 18.08 -10.52 19.28
C VAL A 745 19.57 -10.72 19.57
N PHE A 746 20.40 -10.65 18.52
CA PHE A 746 21.86 -10.67 18.64
C PHE A 746 22.41 -9.25 18.60
N ILE A 747 23.06 -8.80 19.68
CA ILE A 747 23.63 -7.46 19.83
C ILE A 747 25.09 -7.59 20.26
N THR A 748 26.01 -7.48 19.30
CA THR A 748 27.45 -7.59 19.55
C THR A 748 28.15 -6.22 19.65
N GLN A 749 29.10 -6.08 20.57
CA GLN A 749 29.98 -4.89 20.67
C GLN A 749 31.37 -5.18 20.11
N GLY A 750 31.57 -5.05 18.79
CA GLY A 750 32.88 -5.30 18.21
C GLY A 750 33.08 -4.84 16.76
N ASN A 751 33.53 -3.59 16.59
CA ASN A 751 34.39 -3.09 15.49
C ASN A 751 34.25 -3.69 14.06
N THR A 752 33.86 -2.81 13.13
CA THR A 752 33.96 -2.94 11.66
C THR A 752 33.13 -4.03 10.98
N GLU A 753 31.81 -3.99 11.18
CA GLU A 753 30.80 -3.82 10.10
C GLU A 753 29.41 -3.70 10.77
N GLY A 754 28.74 -2.55 10.60
CA GLY A 754 27.62 -2.14 11.47
C GLY A 754 26.28 -2.78 11.12
N GLY A 755 26.17 -4.10 11.24
CA GLY A 755 24.95 -4.86 10.90
C GLY A 755 24.34 -5.67 12.05
N ILE A 756 23.10 -6.13 11.85
CA ILE A 756 22.30 -6.92 12.80
C ILE A 756 21.90 -8.26 12.15
N TRP A 757 21.75 -9.31 12.95
CA TRP A 757 21.17 -10.60 12.55
C TRP A 757 19.79 -10.81 13.18
N PHE A 758 18.82 -11.23 12.37
CA PHE A 758 17.44 -11.53 12.78
C PHE A 758 17.04 -12.98 12.46
N TRP A 759 16.10 -13.55 13.21
CA TRP A 759 15.58 -14.91 13.01
C TRP A 759 14.08 -14.89 12.70
N GLN A 760 13.69 -15.38 11.52
CA GLN A 760 12.28 -15.42 11.11
C GLN A 760 11.62 -16.75 11.50
N HIS A 761 10.68 -16.71 12.44
CA HIS A 761 10.08 -17.94 12.98
C HIS A 761 9.31 -18.76 11.94
N ASN A 762 8.63 -18.12 10.99
CA ASN A 762 7.83 -18.83 9.98
C ASN A 762 8.68 -19.54 8.92
N LEU A 763 9.86 -18.98 8.57
CA LEU A 763 10.77 -19.57 7.57
C LEU A 763 11.91 -20.41 8.20
N GLN A 764 12.10 -20.36 9.52
CA GLN A 764 13.15 -21.06 10.27
C GLN A 764 14.56 -20.72 9.75
N SER A 765 14.79 -19.44 9.44
CA SER A 765 15.98 -18.91 8.76
C SER A 765 16.54 -17.65 9.45
N TRP A 766 17.85 -17.45 9.28
CA TRP A 766 18.58 -16.26 9.74
C TRP A 766 18.81 -15.29 8.58
N TYR A 767 18.65 -13.99 8.85
CA TYR A 767 18.89 -12.89 7.90
C TYR A 767 19.85 -11.86 8.49
N TRP A 768 20.68 -11.26 7.64
CA TRP A 768 21.64 -10.21 8.00
C TRP A 768 21.28 -8.91 7.31
N GLY A 769 21.54 -7.78 7.96
CA GLY A 769 21.42 -6.47 7.36
C GLY A 769 22.43 -5.47 7.90
N SER A 770 22.92 -4.58 7.03
CA SER A 770 23.91 -3.54 7.31
C SER A 770 23.70 -2.32 6.40
N PRO A 771 24.26 -1.14 6.71
CA PRO A 771 24.19 0.05 5.84
C PRO A 771 24.80 -0.10 4.44
N SER A 772 25.44 -1.23 4.12
CA SER A 772 25.98 -1.56 2.79
C SER A 772 25.25 -2.73 2.10
N THR A 773 24.24 -3.32 2.77
CA THR A 773 23.19 -4.11 2.12
C THR A 773 21.95 -3.25 1.94
N GLU A 774 21.02 -3.68 1.09
CA GLU A 774 19.96 -2.80 0.60
C GLU A 774 18.91 -2.47 1.68
N ARG A 775 18.18 -1.38 1.44
CA ARG A 775 17.22 -0.79 2.39
C ARG A 775 16.10 -1.80 2.64
N PHE A 776 15.96 -2.24 3.89
CA PHE A 776 15.02 -3.29 4.23
C PHE A 776 13.58 -2.88 3.96
N ILE A 777 12.92 -3.71 3.17
CA ILE A 777 11.47 -3.88 3.13
C ILE A 777 11.15 -5.04 4.06
N PHE A 778 10.22 -4.84 4.98
CA PHE A 778 9.59 -5.93 5.73
C PHE A 778 8.15 -6.14 5.24
N SER A 779 7.63 -7.35 5.41
CA SER A 779 6.20 -7.64 5.32
C SER A 779 5.78 -8.33 6.62
N HIS A 780 4.86 -7.70 7.34
CA HIS A 780 4.02 -8.41 8.31
C HIS A 780 2.64 -8.64 7.71
N MET A 781 2.27 -9.93 7.66
CA MET A 781 0.95 -10.47 7.27
C MET A 781 0.24 -9.62 6.21
N ASP A 782 0.88 -9.58 5.04
CA ASP A 782 0.43 -9.02 3.76
C ASP A 782 0.07 -7.52 3.69
N ASN A 783 0.17 -6.72 4.77
CA ASN A 783 -0.18 -5.29 4.72
C ASN A 783 0.81 -4.28 5.34
N ALA A 784 1.69 -4.67 6.27
CA ALA A 784 2.62 -3.71 6.88
C ALA A 784 4.00 -3.70 6.19
N TRP A 785 4.23 -2.72 5.31
CA TRP A 785 5.56 -2.41 4.78
C TRP A 785 6.24 -1.37 5.66
N LEU A 786 7.40 -1.70 6.23
CA LEU A 786 8.26 -0.76 6.93
C LEU A 786 9.41 -0.32 6.03
N TYR A 787 9.59 0.99 5.85
CA TYR A 787 10.87 1.57 5.43
C TYR A 787 11.54 2.19 6.66
N VAL A 788 12.75 1.74 7.01
CA VAL A 788 13.45 2.15 8.23
C VAL A 788 14.61 3.10 7.90
N PHE A 789 14.45 4.37 8.25
CA PHE A 789 15.49 5.39 8.15
C PHE A 789 16.11 5.66 9.53
N SER A 790 17.26 5.05 9.81
CA SER A 790 17.97 5.25 11.08
C SER A 790 18.60 6.65 11.16
N VAL A 791 18.44 7.30 12.31
CA VAL A 791 19.05 8.58 12.66
C VAL A 791 19.78 8.43 14.01
N GLU A 792 20.81 9.23 14.26
CA GLU A 792 21.49 9.23 15.55
C GLU A 792 20.54 9.80 16.61
N GLY A 793 19.97 8.90 17.42
CA GLY A 793 18.85 9.17 18.32
C GLY A 793 17.56 8.40 18.02
N GLY A 794 17.50 7.58 16.96
CA GLY A 794 16.34 6.73 16.69
C GLY A 794 16.25 6.15 15.27
N ALA A 795 15.03 5.91 14.83
CA ALA A 795 14.69 5.62 13.44
C ALA A 795 13.31 6.19 13.09
N PHE A 796 13.17 6.68 11.86
CA PHE A 796 11.86 6.94 11.27
C PHE A 796 11.40 5.70 10.51
N VAL A 797 10.16 5.28 10.77
CA VAL A 797 9.51 4.11 10.19
C VAL A 797 8.34 4.59 9.34
N TYR A 798 8.43 4.45 8.02
CA TYR A 798 7.26 4.62 7.14
C TYR A 798 6.34 3.40 7.27
N ASN A 799 5.04 3.61 7.39
CA ASN A 799 4.02 2.58 7.24
C ASN A 799 3.20 2.85 5.97
N VAL A 800 3.40 2.02 4.95
CA VAL A 800 2.74 2.17 3.63
C VAL A 800 1.22 1.98 3.70
N SER A 801 0.70 1.21 4.67
CA SER A 801 -0.76 1.02 4.81
C SER A 801 -1.50 2.29 5.28
N THR A 802 -0.79 3.21 5.95
CA THR A 802 -1.36 4.44 6.53
C THR A 802 -0.83 5.72 5.88
N ASP A 803 0.16 5.62 4.97
CA ASP A 803 0.95 6.73 4.43
C ASP A 803 1.56 7.67 5.50
N MET A 804 1.90 7.13 6.67
CA MET A 804 2.47 7.90 7.78
C MET A 804 3.87 7.43 8.16
N TRP A 805 4.67 8.34 8.72
CA TRP A 805 5.96 8.02 9.32
C TRP A 805 5.90 8.17 10.85
N THR A 806 6.43 7.17 11.55
CA THR A 806 6.51 7.12 13.01
C THR A 806 7.96 7.23 13.46
N PHE A 807 8.26 8.05 14.46
CA PHE A 807 9.59 8.14 15.06
C PHE A 807 9.75 7.16 16.23
N VAL A 808 10.87 6.44 16.26
CA VAL A 808 11.23 5.46 17.30
C VAL A 808 12.57 5.87 17.91
N ASP A 809 12.58 6.35 19.15
CA ASP A 809 13.78 6.84 19.87
C ASP A 809 14.81 5.72 20.13
N GLY A 810 16.10 6.04 20.08
CA GLY A 810 17.18 5.12 20.47
C GLY A 810 18.55 5.77 20.68
N ALA A 811 18.97 5.92 21.94
CA ALA A 811 20.38 6.07 22.34
C ALA A 811 20.61 5.66 23.83
N PRO A 812 21.82 5.80 24.42
CA PRO A 812 22.04 5.39 25.82
C PRO A 812 22.60 6.48 26.76
N ARG A 813 22.20 6.42 28.04
CA ARG A 813 22.77 7.18 29.18
C ARG A 813 22.86 6.37 30.49
N ARG A 814 23.77 5.39 30.48
CA ARG A 814 24.47 4.76 31.63
C ARG A 814 23.83 3.60 32.37
#